data_AF-A0A8H5YY65-F1
#
_entry.id   AF-A0A8H5YY65-F1
#
_cell.length_a   1.000
_cell.length_b   1.000
_cell.length_c   1.000
_cell.angle_alpha   90.00
_cell.angle_beta   90.00
_cell.angle_gamma   90.00
#
_symmetry.space_group_name_H-M   'P 1'
#
loop_
_entity.id
_entity.type
_entity.pdbx_description
1 polymer ?
#
loop_
_entity_poly.entity_id
_entity_poly.type
_entity_poly.pdbx_seq_one_letter_code
_entity_poly.pdbx_strand_id
1 'polypeptide(L)'
;MEARHKFIKIVHVVIDIGQRPRSYKTVIWARPSSSNSKIKAEESIALLLYPSHCEERKAPMGQRPPPNVLDAFGVEGSVIHVPGGRGLCYRTSQGILLRPSDDDKESEYIAALCDSLLKLDPIGYRVPRPIQASESPVRYVCDDWTAWEHLEGKATPQGNFDILMRACRGFHADIVRLAIESPTFLSTRQNRFTEADLVTWGEKKLEDVEEINSDVMATIQPILDKLLKLRQPLREKIKNQLIHGDLTGNVLFDPENNSPPAIIDITLYWRPVDYAEAIIVADGLIWLNEDRNMVEMLGTDHKRIQLLVRALYWRCLCVAIDPILPWVNENLPNANFTGAIEISSNKMVGVPSSRGCNSCRKAKKRCDQKQPKCGRCIRLGDECVGSGTRRFKFHQYKPDTHTTQLITPPAEPPSNDTTRLTAEFISLMEIDDDRFGFEAYGPYFFADLPRRMGSNSALDTTTSAMIASFQAIRLRKTADKKTFSLYGKALRSLQSCLSDDNQPVMLKLELVLMLMLCQTNKSHQIYAALCDPKVELGSWFWDVAVQDNIMTRPYHYEQNLYCFELGAIGDLPVFLRDPERYLYQLKCYYNILSQERLVMKKLYEEAMVATLPTDASPACRMKAIEYASGHAGLLVQAALIGPTLKPFGVLPDYTQDSHEICDDAILLAHRCQTFRPCGASYVPELLKLVWASLDDGYRHEELEKLMDEYAEDVQGASYLEEAKIMRKRLDSIGWSDQQRFLEGRDEGLETPPPCVIL
;
A
#
# COMPACT_ATOMS: atom_id res chain seq x y z
N MET A 1 20.21 43.71 -1.23
CA MET A 1 18.76 43.99 -1.02
C MET A 1 17.94 43.94 -2.31
N GLU A 2 18.45 44.44 -3.45
CA GLU A 2 17.75 44.42 -4.75
C GLU A 2 17.48 42.99 -5.31
N ALA A 3 18.38 42.04 -5.04
CA ALA A 3 18.16 40.61 -5.33
C ALA A 3 17.06 39.98 -4.45
N ARG A 4 16.87 40.48 -3.22
CA ARG A 4 15.83 40.05 -2.25
C ARG A 4 14.44 40.53 -2.69
N HIS A 5 14.35 41.74 -3.27
CA HIS A 5 13.12 42.29 -3.84
C HIS A 5 12.74 41.66 -5.19
N LYS A 6 13.71 41.27 -6.03
CA LYS A 6 13.47 40.48 -7.24
C LYS A 6 13.01 39.05 -6.91
N PHE A 7 13.51 38.45 -5.83
CA PHE A 7 13.12 37.12 -5.36
C PHE A 7 11.66 37.09 -4.87
N ILE A 8 11.21 38.08 -4.09
CA ILE A 8 9.80 38.19 -3.65
C ILE A 8 8.87 38.48 -4.84
N LYS A 9 9.29 39.30 -5.82
CA LYS A 9 8.49 39.55 -7.03
C LYS A 9 8.38 38.34 -7.96
N ILE A 10 9.40 37.50 -8.06
CA ILE A 10 9.35 36.28 -8.87
C ILE A 10 8.44 35.23 -8.22
N VAL A 11 8.40 35.17 -6.87
CA VAL A 11 7.48 34.30 -6.12
C VAL A 11 6.02 34.76 -6.24
N HIS A 12 5.73 36.07 -6.22
CA HIS A 12 4.37 36.57 -6.45
C HIS A 12 3.82 36.31 -7.86
N VAL A 13 4.67 36.29 -8.90
CA VAL A 13 4.21 36.08 -10.30
C VAL A 13 3.87 34.60 -10.58
N VAL A 14 4.36 33.66 -9.78
CA VAL A 14 4.04 32.22 -9.90
C VAL A 14 2.70 31.87 -9.22
N ILE A 15 2.22 32.71 -8.30
CA ILE A 15 1.00 32.46 -7.51
C ILE A 15 -0.27 33.02 -8.19
N ASP A 16 -0.17 33.97 -9.13
CA ASP A 16 -1.32 34.76 -9.60
C ASP A 16 -1.89 34.36 -10.99
N ILE A 17 -1.69 33.12 -11.45
CA ILE A 17 -2.24 32.66 -12.74
C ILE A 17 -3.20 31.50 -12.53
N GLY A 18 -4.49 31.82 -12.39
CA GLY A 18 -5.58 30.84 -12.44
C GLY A 18 -6.84 31.16 -11.63
N GLN A 19 -7.35 32.40 -11.66
CA GLN A 19 -8.67 32.68 -11.06
C GLN A 19 -9.80 31.95 -11.80
N ARG A 20 -10.47 31.01 -11.11
CA ARG A 20 -11.94 30.81 -11.08
C ARG A 20 -12.31 29.81 -9.97
N PRO A 21 -13.22 30.14 -9.04
CA PRO A 21 -13.60 29.22 -7.96
C PRO A 21 -14.61 28.17 -8.48
N ARG A 22 -14.29 26.88 -8.34
CA ARG A 22 -15.31 25.82 -8.28
C ARG A 22 -15.44 25.38 -6.82
N SER A 23 -16.66 25.48 -6.30
CA SER A 23 -17.02 25.09 -4.94
C SER A 23 -16.90 23.56 -4.76
N TYR A 24 -15.89 23.11 -4.03
CA TYR A 24 -15.81 21.72 -3.57
C TYR A 24 -16.43 21.63 -2.18
N LYS A 25 -17.44 20.77 -2.03
CA LYS A 25 -18.02 20.41 -0.73
C LYS A 25 -17.08 19.42 -0.04
N THR A 26 -16.64 19.77 1.15
CA THR A 26 -15.82 18.95 2.06
C THR A 26 -16.59 17.69 2.47
N VAL A 27 -16.00 16.51 2.25
CA VAL A 27 -16.53 15.22 2.73
C VAL A 27 -15.75 14.83 3.98
N ILE A 28 -16.44 14.71 5.10
CA ILE A 28 -15.89 14.40 6.43
C ILE A 28 -16.01 12.88 6.64
N TRP A 29 -14.89 12.19 6.88
CA TRP A 29 -14.88 10.77 7.28
C TRP A 29 -14.51 10.64 8.77
N ALA A 30 -15.32 9.91 9.52
CA ALA A 30 -15.08 9.56 10.92
C ALA A 30 -14.29 8.24 11.02
N ARG A 31 -13.25 8.19 11.87
CA ARG A 31 -12.45 6.99 12.18
C ARG A 31 -13.12 6.10 13.25
N PRO A 32 -13.06 4.76 13.13
CA PRO A 32 -13.14 3.84 14.27
C PRO A 32 -11.75 3.56 14.88
N SER A 33 -11.71 3.39 16.19
CA SER A 33 -10.53 3.17 17.04
C SER A 33 -9.83 1.81 16.80
N SER A 34 -8.50 1.79 16.74
CA SER A 34 -7.69 0.58 16.57
C SER A 34 -6.94 0.16 17.84
N SER A 35 -7.13 -1.10 18.25
CA SER A 35 -6.18 -1.86 19.07
C SER A 35 -5.90 -3.22 18.41
N ASN A 36 -4.68 -3.74 18.62
CA ASN A 36 -4.14 -5.07 18.23
C ASN A 36 -3.45 -5.24 16.85
N SER A 37 -2.12 -5.10 16.89
CA SER A 37 -1.14 -5.24 15.81
C SER A 37 -0.69 -6.68 15.48
N LYS A 38 -1.42 -7.72 15.92
CA LYS A 38 -1.17 -9.11 15.51
C LYS A 38 -2.19 -9.67 14.51
N ILE A 39 -3.25 -8.92 14.21
CA ILE A 39 -4.38 -9.36 13.39
C ILE A 39 -4.17 -9.00 11.90
N LYS A 40 -3.33 -8.00 11.58
CA LYS A 40 -3.24 -7.41 10.23
C LYS A 40 -2.75 -8.34 9.11
N ALA A 41 -1.92 -9.34 9.39
CA ALA A 41 -1.48 -10.30 8.36
C ALA A 41 -2.59 -11.31 7.98
N GLU A 42 -3.52 -11.59 8.91
CA GLU A 42 -4.62 -12.54 8.72
C GLU A 42 -5.85 -11.88 8.06
N GLU A 43 -6.10 -10.59 8.31
CA GLU A 43 -7.21 -9.83 7.70
C GLU A 43 -6.95 -9.42 6.22
N SER A 44 -5.67 -9.34 5.81
CA SER A 44 -5.30 -8.86 4.47
C SER A 44 -5.69 -9.82 3.34
N ILE A 45 -5.78 -11.13 3.61
CA ILE A 45 -6.12 -12.13 2.58
C ILE A 45 -7.62 -12.06 2.22
N ALA A 46 -8.48 -11.77 3.19
CA ALA A 46 -9.91 -11.55 2.95
C ALA A 46 -10.20 -10.24 2.18
N LEU A 47 -9.28 -9.26 2.22
CA LEU A 47 -9.35 -8.05 1.39
C LEU A 47 -8.83 -8.26 -0.05
N LEU A 48 -7.86 -9.17 -0.25
CA LEU A 48 -7.27 -9.48 -1.55
C LEU A 48 -8.20 -10.33 -2.44
N LEU A 49 -9.13 -11.07 -1.84
CA LEU A 49 -10.10 -11.93 -2.51
C LEU A 49 -11.48 -11.27 -2.43
N TYR A 50 -11.65 -10.21 -3.25
CA TYR A 50 -12.83 -9.35 -3.25
C TYR A 50 -14.08 -10.10 -3.74
N PRO A 51 -15.20 -10.13 -2.98
CA PRO A 51 -16.48 -10.62 -3.48
C PRO A 51 -17.09 -9.65 -4.49
N SER A 52 -17.54 -10.22 -5.62
CA SER A 52 -18.67 -9.79 -6.46
C SER A 52 -19.14 -8.32 -6.29
N HIS A 53 -18.56 -7.37 -7.04
CA HIS A 53 -19.21 -6.07 -7.25
C HIS A 53 -19.98 -6.09 -8.56
N CYS A 54 -21.31 -6.12 -8.43
CA CYS A 54 -22.29 -5.88 -9.48
C CYS A 54 -22.53 -4.36 -9.54
N GLU A 55 -22.52 -3.76 -10.72
CA GLU A 55 -22.92 -2.36 -10.90
C GLU A 55 -24.45 -2.24 -10.75
N GLU A 56 -24.88 -1.71 -9.61
CA GLU A 56 -25.97 -0.75 -9.37
C GLU A 56 -26.26 -0.78 -7.87
N ARG A 57 -25.80 0.26 -7.14
CA ARG A 57 -25.85 0.31 -5.67
C ARG A 57 -27.30 0.48 -5.20
N LYS A 58 -27.92 -0.56 -4.65
CA LYS A 58 -29.21 -0.42 -3.94
C LYS A 58 -29.06 0.18 -2.53
N ALA A 59 -27.98 -0.14 -1.82
CA ALA A 59 -27.71 0.41 -0.48
C ALA A 59 -26.38 1.20 -0.43
N PRO A 60 -26.38 2.51 -0.09
CA PRO A 60 -25.16 3.27 0.14
C PRO A 60 -24.29 2.71 1.28
N MET A 61 -22.97 2.87 1.12
CA MET A 61 -21.95 2.46 2.07
C MET A 61 -22.20 3.09 3.45
N GLY A 62 -22.33 2.26 4.50
CA GLY A 62 -22.62 2.70 5.86
C GLY A 62 -24.10 2.83 6.23
N GLN A 63 -25.03 2.46 5.34
CA GLN A 63 -26.45 2.40 5.68
C GLN A 63 -26.71 1.24 6.65
N ARG A 64 -27.05 1.58 7.89
CA ARG A 64 -27.51 0.61 8.90
C ARG A 64 -28.76 -0.13 8.39
N PRO A 65 -28.95 -1.42 8.75
CA PRO A 65 -30.16 -2.15 8.40
C PRO A 65 -31.40 -1.38 8.89
N PRO A 66 -32.39 -1.13 8.03
CA PRO A 66 -33.63 -0.44 8.40
C PRO A 66 -34.38 -1.17 9.53
N PRO A 67 -35.16 -0.46 10.38
CA PRO A 67 -35.92 -1.09 11.46
C PRO A 67 -36.85 -2.21 10.99
N ASN A 68 -37.50 -2.05 9.83
CA ASN A 68 -38.38 -3.08 9.28
C ASN A 68 -37.63 -4.36 8.86
N VAL A 69 -36.36 -4.25 8.45
CA VAL A 69 -35.49 -5.40 8.17
C VAL A 69 -35.12 -6.10 9.48
N LEU A 70 -34.80 -5.34 10.53
CA LEU A 70 -34.53 -5.90 11.86
C LEU A 70 -35.74 -6.66 12.40
N ASP A 71 -36.92 -6.06 12.31
CA ASP A 71 -38.19 -6.66 12.72
C ASP A 71 -38.49 -7.92 11.89
N ALA A 72 -38.30 -7.87 10.57
CA ALA A 72 -38.54 -9.00 9.68
C ALA A 72 -37.70 -10.23 10.07
N PHE A 73 -36.44 -10.04 10.45
CA PHE A 73 -35.54 -11.13 10.86
C PHE A 73 -35.55 -11.41 12.37
N GLY A 74 -36.46 -10.79 13.14
CA GLY A 74 -36.60 -11.02 14.58
C GLY A 74 -35.38 -10.58 15.40
N VAL A 75 -34.67 -9.55 14.94
CA VAL A 75 -33.47 -9.03 15.59
C VAL A 75 -33.83 -8.21 16.81
N GLU A 76 -33.27 -8.58 17.97
CA GLU A 76 -33.40 -7.81 19.21
C GLU A 76 -32.09 -7.10 19.56
N GLY A 77 -32.18 -5.84 20.01
CA GLY A 77 -31.04 -5.07 20.51
C GLY A 77 -30.25 -4.30 19.44
N SER A 78 -29.03 -3.89 19.78
CA SER A 78 -28.19 -3.09 18.90
C SER A 78 -27.40 -3.94 17.91
N VAL A 79 -27.25 -3.43 16.69
CA VAL A 79 -26.37 -4.00 15.66
C VAL A 79 -24.96 -3.42 15.74
N ILE A 80 -23.96 -4.32 15.68
CA ILE A 80 -22.54 -4.03 15.69
C ILE A 80 -22.01 -4.25 14.27
N HIS A 81 -21.22 -3.31 13.76
CA HIS A 81 -20.58 -3.46 12.46
C HIS A 81 -19.53 -4.57 12.50
N VAL A 82 -19.52 -5.43 11.47
CA VAL A 82 -18.51 -6.49 11.33
C VAL A 82 -17.42 -5.99 10.36
N PRO A 83 -16.16 -5.85 10.82
CA PRO A 83 -15.06 -5.49 9.95
C PRO A 83 -14.75 -6.63 8.96
N GLY A 84 -14.38 -6.26 7.72
CA GLY A 84 -14.06 -7.22 6.65
C GLY A 84 -15.04 -7.17 5.45
N GLY A 85 -14.66 -7.84 4.37
CA GLY A 85 -15.41 -7.84 3.10
C GLY A 85 -15.68 -6.42 2.58
N ARG A 86 -16.94 -6.12 2.24
CA ARG A 86 -17.39 -4.79 1.78
C ARG A 86 -17.66 -3.79 2.91
N GLY A 87 -17.50 -4.20 4.17
CA GLY A 87 -17.84 -3.36 5.32
C GLY A 87 -19.34 -3.02 5.42
N LEU A 88 -20.22 -3.88 4.89
CA LEU A 88 -21.68 -3.69 4.92
C LEU A 88 -22.41 -4.68 5.84
N CYS A 89 -21.66 -5.56 6.52
CA CYS A 89 -22.23 -6.60 7.36
C CYS A 89 -22.40 -6.12 8.81
N TYR A 90 -23.49 -6.55 9.45
CA TYR A 90 -23.80 -6.21 10.83
C TYR A 90 -24.12 -7.47 11.63
N ARG A 91 -23.58 -7.59 12.83
CA ARG A 91 -23.83 -8.69 13.76
C ARG A 91 -24.67 -8.21 14.95
N THR A 92 -25.57 -9.07 15.40
CA THR A 92 -26.37 -8.86 16.61
C THR A 92 -25.78 -9.63 17.79
N SER A 93 -26.13 -9.25 19.02
CA SER A 93 -25.78 -10.01 20.23
C SER A 93 -26.35 -11.43 20.24
N GLN A 94 -27.42 -11.68 19.49
CA GLN A 94 -28.05 -13.00 19.31
C GLN A 94 -27.29 -13.90 18.32
N GLY A 95 -26.21 -13.40 17.69
CA GLY A 95 -25.42 -14.17 16.71
C GLY A 95 -25.98 -14.14 15.29
N ILE A 96 -26.90 -13.20 14.99
CA ILE A 96 -27.43 -12.98 13.65
C ILE A 96 -26.50 -12.07 12.88
N LEU A 97 -26.12 -12.47 11.66
CA LEU A 97 -25.34 -11.70 10.71
C LEU A 97 -26.25 -11.19 9.58
N LEU A 98 -26.39 -9.88 9.49
CA LEU A 98 -27.14 -9.18 8.45
C LEU A 98 -26.20 -8.73 7.33
N ARG A 99 -26.61 -9.00 6.09
CA ARG A 99 -25.85 -8.70 4.86
C ARG A 99 -26.80 -8.15 3.78
N PRO A 100 -26.41 -7.10 3.03
CA PRO A 100 -27.15 -6.68 1.85
C PRO A 100 -27.19 -7.77 0.75
N SER A 101 -28.29 -7.81 0.02
CA SER A 101 -28.52 -8.61 -1.17
C SER A 101 -28.19 -7.78 -2.42
N ASP A 102 -27.25 -8.25 -3.24
CA ASP A 102 -26.98 -7.60 -4.54
C ASP A 102 -28.00 -8.04 -5.60
N ASP A 103 -28.41 -9.31 -5.55
CA ASP A 103 -29.45 -9.90 -6.38
C ASP A 103 -30.32 -10.81 -5.51
N ASP A 104 -31.60 -10.45 -5.36
CA ASP A 104 -32.51 -11.16 -4.46
C ASP A 104 -32.81 -12.58 -4.93
N LYS A 105 -32.80 -12.85 -6.24
CA LYS A 105 -33.05 -14.20 -6.76
C LYS A 105 -31.86 -15.11 -6.46
N GLU A 106 -30.64 -14.61 -6.63
CA GLU A 106 -29.42 -15.33 -6.27
C GLU A 106 -29.34 -15.54 -4.75
N SER A 107 -29.57 -14.50 -3.96
CA SER A 107 -29.58 -14.56 -2.49
C SER A 107 -30.60 -15.57 -1.95
N GLU A 108 -31.84 -15.57 -2.47
CA GLU A 108 -32.86 -16.55 -2.09
C GLU A 108 -32.44 -17.98 -2.47
N TYR A 109 -31.87 -18.17 -3.65
CA TYR A 109 -31.40 -19.48 -4.09
C TYR A 109 -30.28 -20.00 -3.19
N ILE A 110 -29.29 -19.16 -2.85
CA ILE A 110 -28.17 -19.53 -1.98
C ILE A 110 -28.67 -19.87 -0.58
N ALA A 111 -29.61 -19.11 -0.03
CA ALA A 111 -30.21 -19.40 1.26
C ALA A 111 -30.93 -20.77 1.25
N ALA A 112 -31.81 -21.00 0.26
CA ALA A 112 -32.50 -22.29 0.12
C ALA A 112 -31.52 -23.46 -0.08
N LEU A 113 -30.41 -23.24 -0.79
CA LEU A 113 -29.34 -24.22 -0.96
C LEU A 113 -28.64 -24.54 0.37
N CYS A 114 -28.25 -23.52 1.15
CA CYS A 114 -27.65 -23.71 2.48
C CYS A 114 -28.58 -24.44 3.44
N ASP A 115 -29.87 -24.07 3.48
CA ASP A 115 -30.87 -24.78 4.29
C ASP A 115 -30.98 -26.25 3.90
N SER A 116 -30.92 -26.56 2.59
CA SER A 116 -30.93 -27.93 2.08
C SER A 116 -29.65 -28.69 2.40
N LEU A 117 -28.48 -28.04 2.32
CA LEU A 117 -27.18 -28.62 2.69
C LEU A 117 -27.15 -28.98 4.18
N LEU A 118 -27.67 -28.11 5.05
CA LEU A 118 -27.73 -28.37 6.50
C LEU A 118 -28.58 -29.59 6.84
N LYS A 119 -29.61 -29.91 6.04
CA LYS A 119 -30.43 -31.12 6.20
C LYS A 119 -29.70 -32.40 5.81
N LEU A 120 -28.60 -32.31 5.05
CA LEU A 120 -27.77 -33.46 4.69
C LEU A 120 -26.74 -33.83 5.76
N ASP A 121 -26.62 -33.03 6.83
CA ASP A 121 -25.60 -33.19 7.88
C ASP A 121 -24.16 -33.24 7.30
N PRO A 122 -23.65 -32.10 6.79
CA PRO A 122 -22.43 -32.07 5.99
C PRO A 122 -21.21 -32.53 6.79
N ILE A 123 -20.41 -33.42 6.18
CA ILE A 123 -19.21 -33.99 6.80
C ILE A 123 -17.96 -33.29 6.28
N GLY A 124 -17.16 -32.73 7.19
CA GLY A 124 -15.86 -32.13 6.87
C GLY A 124 -15.92 -30.67 6.43
N TYR A 125 -17.10 -30.05 6.43
CA TYR A 125 -17.29 -28.60 6.27
C TYR A 125 -18.56 -28.14 6.99
N ARG A 126 -18.71 -26.82 7.18
CA ARG A 126 -19.92 -26.16 7.70
C ARG A 126 -20.39 -25.11 6.71
N VAL A 127 -21.68 -24.77 6.73
CA VAL A 127 -22.26 -23.62 6.01
C VAL A 127 -23.16 -22.84 6.97
N PRO A 128 -23.31 -21.52 6.82
CA PRO A 128 -24.13 -20.72 7.71
C PRO A 128 -25.62 -21.05 7.53
N ARG A 129 -26.37 -21.13 8.63
CA ARG A 129 -27.82 -21.26 8.57
C ARG A 129 -28.46 -19.94 8.11
N PRO A 130 -29.26 -19.96 7.02
CA PRO A 130 -30.04 -18.78 6.65
C PRO A 130 -31.22 -18.59 7.61
N ILE A 131 -31.56 -17.34 7.90
CA ILE A 131 -32.67 -16.98 8.78
C ILE A 131 -33.84 -16.52 7.91
N GLN A 132 -35.02 -17.06 8.19
CA GLN A 132 -36.23 -16.74 7.45
C GLN A 132 -36.78 -15.39 7.92
N ALA A 133 -37.17 -14.53 6.98
CA ALA A 133 -37.97 -13.36 7.27
C ALA A 133 -39.36 -13.81 7.76
N SER A 134 -39.91 -13.08 8.73
CA SER A 134 -41.22 -13.34 9.35
C SER A 134 -42.44 -13.04 8.44
N GLU A 135 -42.18 -12.82 7.15
CA GLU A 135 -43.20 -12.58 6.13
C GLU A 135 -43.83 -13.87 5.59
N SER A 136 -45.05 -13.76 5.08
CA SER A 136 -45.75 -14.86 4.41
C SER A 136 -45.92 -14.55 2.91
N PRO A 137 -45.45 -15.42 1.99
CA PRO A 137 -44.78 -16.70 2.22
C PRO A 137 -43.34 -16.55 2.74
N VAL A 138 -42.81 -17.63 3.33
CA VAL A 138 -41.44 -17.72 3.85
C VAL A 138 -40.43 -17.31 2.77
N ARG A 139 -39.58 -16.34 3.11
CA ARG A 139 -38.50 -15.79 2.28
C ARG A 139 -37.23 -15.63 3.12
N TYR A 140 -36.08 -15.59 2.46
CA TYR A 140 -34.79 -15.31 3.09
C TYR A 140 -34.26 -13.89 2.78
N VAL A 141 -34.93 -13.16 1.88
CA VAL A 141 -34.64 -11.77 1.53
C VAL A 141 -35.80 -10.85 1.94
N CYS A 142 -35.48 -9.75 2.61
CA CYS A 142 -36.41 -8.67 2.99
C CYS A 142 -35.75 -7.31 2.69
N ASP A 143 -36.39 -6.46 1.88
CA ASP A 143 -35.91 -5.13 1.49
C ASP A 143 -34.42 -5.07 1.13
N ASP A 144 -33.97 -5.96 0.23
CA ASP A 144 -32.57 -6.10 -0.19
C ASP A 144 -31.59 -6.51 0.94
N TRP A 145 -32.07 -7.16 1.99
CA TRP A 145 -31.24 -7.72 3.08
C TRP A 145 -31.47 -9.21 3.29
N THR A 146 -30.42 -9.89 3.73
CA THR A 146 -30.43 -11.29 4.17
C THR A 146 -29.91 -11.41 5.59
N ALA A 147 -30.35 -12.45 6.30
CA ALA A 147 -29.89 -12.76 7.65
C ALA A 147 -29.36 -14.20 7.74
N TRP A 148 -28.25 -14.37 8.45
CA TRP A 148 -27.50 -15.62 8.53
C TRP A 148 -27.04 -15.88 9.96
N GLU A 149 -26.80 -17.14 10.29
CA GLU A 149 -26.03 -17.53 11.48
C GLU A 149 -24.59 -17.07 11.34
N HIS A 150 -24.07 -16.40 12.37
CA HIS A 150 -22.65 -16.11 12.46
C HIS A 150 -21.86 -17.38 12.80
N LEU A 151 -20.92 -17.76 11.94
CA LEU A 151 -20.00 -18.87 12.20
C LEU A 151 -18.66 -18.37 12.72
N GLU A 152 -18.16 -19.00 13.79
CA GLU A 152 -16.83 -18.70 14.34
C GLU A 152 -15.70 -19.28 13.46
N GLY A 153 -14.56 -18.57 13.47
CA GLY A 153 -13.32 -18.91 12.75
C GLY A 153 -12.67 -17.70 12.08
N LYS A 154 -11.52 -17.92 11.43
CA LYS A 154 -10.74 -16.90 10.70
C LYS A 154 -10.46 -17.32 9.26
N ALA A 155 -10.46 -16.37 8.33
CA ALA A 155 -10.15 -16.60 6.91
C ALA A 155 -8.62 -16.67 6.67
N THR A 156 -7.99 -17.79 7.05
CA THR A 156 -6.52 -17.99 6.94
C THR A 156 -6.17 -19.18 6.03
N PRO A 157 -6.22 -19.02 4.69
CA PRO A 157 -5.95 -20.12 3.76
C PRO A 157 -4.48 -20.58 3.76
N GLN A 158 -3.52 -19.67 3.97
CA GLN A 158 -2.09 -20.01 4.04
C GLN A 158 -1.83 -21.05 5.14
N GLY A 159 -1.16 -22.14 4.78
CA GLY A 159 -0.92 -23.28 5.67
C GLY A 159 -2.11 -24.24 5.86
N ASN A 160 -3.30 -23.92 5.35
CA ASN A 160 -4.52 -24.72 5.50
C ASN A 160 -5.08 -25.25 4.16
N PHE A 161 -4.32 -25.16 3.07
CA PHE A 161 -4.78 -25.55 1.72
C PHE A 161 -5.23 -27.01 1.60
N ASP A 162 -4.62 -27.94 2.33
CA ASP A 162 -5.03 -29.34 2.31
C ASP A 162 -6.42 -29.54 2.94
N ILE A 163 -6.73 -28.80 4.02
CA ILE A 163 -8.03 -28.75 4.67
C ILE A 163 -9.05 -28.08 3.74
N LEU A 164 -8.68 -26.96 3.12
CA LEU A 164 -9.50 -26.22 2.16
C LEU A 164 -9.92 -27.10 0.97
N MET A 165 -8.98 -27.85 0.38
CA MET A 165 -9.28 -28.76 -0.74
C MET A 165 -10.22 -29.90 -0.32
N ARG A 166 -10.08 -30.42 0.91
CA ARG A 166 -11.02 -31.44 1.44
C ARG A 166 -12.42 -30.86 1.63
N ALA A 167 -12.53 -29.65 2.18
CA ALA A 167 -13.81 -28.95 2.34
C ALA A 167 -14.48 -28.67 0.99
N CYS A 168 -13.71 -28.17 0.02
CA CYS A 168 -14.14 -27.96 -1.36
C CYS A 168 -14.73 -29.24 -1.96
N ARG A 169 -14.04 -30.38 -1.84
CA ARG A 169 -14.52 -31.66 -2.36
C ARG A 169 -15.79 -32.15 -1.66
N GLY A 170 -15.86 -32.03 -0.34
CA GLY A 170 -17.05 -32.41 0.45
C GLY A 170 -18.27 -31.59 0.04
N PHE A 171 -18.12 -30.27 0.01
CA PHE A 171 -19.18 -29.34 -0.37
C PHE A 171 -19.74 -29.61 -1.78
N HIS A 172 -18.88 -29.79 -2.77
CA HIS A 172 -19.34 -30.07 -4.14
C HIS A 172 -19.95 -31.49 -4.29
N ALA A 173 -19.50 -32.47 -3.49
CA ALA A 173 -20.08 -33.81 -3.49
C ALA A 173 -21.53 -33.84 -2.97
N ASP A 174 -21.90 -32.87 -2.13
CA ASP A 174 -23.27 -32.69 -1.64
C ASP A 174 -24.08 -31.78 -2.57
N ILE A 175 -23.52 -30.68 -3.06
CA ILE A 175 -24.22 -29.77 -4.00
C ILE A 175 -24.71 -30.49 -5.26
N VAL A 176 -23.91 -31.38 -5.86
CA VAL A 176 -24.29 -32.09 -7.08
C VAL A 176 -25.57 -32.91 -6.92
N ARG A 177 -25.94 -33.27 -5.68
CA ARG A 177 -27.16 -34.01 -5.35
C ARG A 177 -28.38 -33.10 -5.24
N LEU A 178 -28.16 -31.84 -4.85
CA LEU A 178 -29.22 -30.84 -4.64
C LEU A 178 -29.53 -30.03 -5.89
N ALA A 179 -28.50 -29.74 -6.71
CA ALA A 179 -28.62 -28.92 -7.92
C ALA A 179 -28.21 -29.72 -9.17
N ILE A 180 -29.19 -30.40 -9.79
CA ILE A 180 -28.97 -31.23 -10.99
C ILE A 180 -29.02 -30.45 -12.31
N GLU A 181 -29.58 -29.25 -12.29
CA GLU A 181 -29.71 -28.33 -13.43
C GLU A 181 -29.13 -26.96 -13.09
N SER A 182 -28.74 -26.20 -14.11
CA SER A 182 -28.22 -24.85 -13.93
C SER A 182 -29.33 -23.92 -13.46
N PRO A 183 -29.16 -23.20 -12.34
CA PRO A 183 -30.10 -22.18 -11.90
C PRO A 183 -30.30 -21.10 -12.97
N THR A 184 -31.53 -20.64 -13.15
CA THR A 184 -31.87 -19.68 -14.20
C THR A 184 -31.21 -18.32 -14.00
N PHE A 185 -31.00 -17.89 -12.74
CA PHE A 185 -30.37 -16.60 -12.44
C PHE A 185 -28.95 -16.50 -13.00
N LEU A 186 -28.22 -17.61 -13.14
CA LEU A 186 -26.87 -17.61 -13.73
C LEU A 186 -26.87 -17.14 -15.19
N SER A 187 -27.97 -17.33 -15.91
CA SER A 187 -28.09 -16.85 -17.30
C SER A 187 -28.40 -15.36 -17.42
N THR A 188 -28.89 -14.75 -16.34
CA THR A 188 -29.27 -13.33 -16.30
C THR A 188 -28.34 -12.48 -15.46
N ARG A 189 -27.42 -13.09 -14.69
CA ARG A 189 -26.47 -12.40 -13.82
C ARG A 189 -25.47 -11.61 -14.67
N GLN A 190 -25.46 -10.29 -14.48
CA GLN A 190 -24.56 -9.38 -15.19
C GLN A 190 -23.56 -8.79 -14.21
N ASN A 191 -22.37 -9.38 -14.13
CA ASN A 191 -21.26 -8.82 -13.38
C ASN A 191 -19.92 -9.17 -14.04
N ARG A 192 -18.89 -8.38 -13.72
CA ARG A 192 -17.54 -8.53 -14.30
C ARG A 192 -16.95 -9.95 -14.19
N PHE A 193 -17.27 -10.68 -13.12
CA PHE A 193 -16.76 -12.03 -12.90
C PHE A 193 -17.44 -13.05 -13.82
N THR A 194 -18.74 -12.86 -14.07
CA THR A 194 -19.52 -13.63 -15.05
C THR A 194 -19.05 -13.31 -16.46
N GLU A 195 -18.80 -12.05 -16.78
CA GLU A 195 -18.21 -11.63 -18.07
C GLU A 195 -16.85 -12.30 -18.32
N ALA A 196 -15.94 -12.25 -17.33
CA ALA A 196 -14.65 -12.93 -17.39
C ALA A 196 -14.79 -14.46 -17.56
N ASP A 197 -15.76 -15.08 -16.88
CA ASP A 197 -16.03 -16.51 -16.98
C ASP A 197 -16.53 -16.89 -18.37
N LEU A 198 -17.52 -16.17 -18.91
CA LEU A 198 -18.01 -16.38 -20.28
C LEU A 198 -16.89 -16.28 -21.32
N VAL A 199 -15.99 -15.31 -21.20
CA VAL A 199 -14.82 -15.17 -22.09
C VAL A 199 -13.83 -16.32 -21.90
N THR A 200 -13.57 -16.73 -20.65
CA THR A 200 -12.65 -17.85 -20.34
C THR A 200 -13.09 -19.16 -21.00
N TRP A 201 -14.40 -19.40 -21.04
CA TRP A 201 -15.01 -20.60 -21.62
C TRP A 201 -15.37 -20.46 -23.11
N GLY A 202 -15.15 -19.29 -23.71
CA GLY A 202 -15.44 -19.03 -25.13
C GLY A 202 -16.93 -18.92 -25.44
N GLU A 203 -17.74 -18.63 -24.43
CA GLU A 203 -19.19 -18.40 -24.52
C GLU A 203 -19.49 -16.93 -24.89
N LYS A 204 -18.54 -16.02 -24.63
CA LYS A 204 -18.52 -14.63 -25.07
C LYS A 204 -17.13 -14.27 -25.60
N LYS A 205 -17.03 -13.33 -26.54
CA LYS A 205 -15.71 -12.84 -26.96
C LYS A 205 -15.28 -11.66 -26.10
N LEU A 206 -13.98 -11.49 -25.93
CA LEU A 206 -13.43 -10.37 -25.15
C LEU A 206 -13.78 -9.00 -25.74
N GLU A 207 -13.89 -8.90 -27.08
CA GLU A 207 -14.30 -7.68 -27.79
C GLU A 207 -15.74 -7.24 -27.49
N ASP A 208 -16.58 -8.16 -26.99
CA ASP A 208 -17.99 -7.90 -26.68
C ASP A 208 -18.19 -7.53 -25.19
N VAL A 209 -17.12 -7.45 -24.40
CA VAL A 209 -17.18 -7.04 -22.99
C VAL A 209 -17.11 -5.52 -22.92
N GLU A 210 -18.12 -4.91 -22.31
CA GLU A 210 -18.23 -3.45 -22.19
C GLU A 210 -17.23 -2.90 -21.15
N GLU A 211 -16.83 -1.64 -21.31
CA GLU A 211 -16.06 -0.85 -20.33
C GLU A 211 -14.67 -1.39 -19.92
N ILE A 212 -14.01 -2.13 -20.80
CA ILE A 212 -12.63 -2.55 -20.54
C ILE A 212 -11.66 -1.37 -20.66
N ASN A 213 -10.88 -1.12 -19.59
CA ASN A 213 -9.85 -0.10 -19.60
C ASN A 213 -8.66 -0.49 -20.52
N SER A 214 -8.33 0.37 -21.48
CA SER A 214 -7.29 0.11 -22.49
C SER A 214 -5.88 -0.02 -21.89
N ASP A 215 -5.57 0.72 -20.83
CA ASP A 215 -4.24 0.77 -20.24
C ASP A 215 -3.99 -0.46 -19.35
N VAL A 216 -5.00 -0.86 -18.58
CA VAL A 216 -4.99 -2.13 -17.83
C VAL A 216 -4.88 -3.28 -18.81
N MET A 217 -5.64 -3.26 -19.90
CA MET A 217 -5.52 -4.28 -20.95
C MET A 217 -4.15 -4.32 -21.59
N ALA A 218 -3.52 -3.19 -21.89
CA ALA A 218 -2.17 -3.17 -22.44
C ALA A 218 -1.16 -3.86 -21.51
N THR A 219 -1.36 -3.75 -20.19
CA THR A 219 -0.53 -4.40 -19.17
C THR A 219 -0.81 -5.90 -19.05
N ILE A 220 -2.09 -6.30 -19.11
CA ILE A 220 -2.54 -7.68 -18.93
C ILE A 220 -2.41 -8.51 -20.22
N GLN A 221 -2.50 -7.90 -21.40
CA GLN A 221 -2.52 -8.58 -22.70
C GLN A 221 -1.35 -9.56 -22.89
N PRO A 222 -0.08 -9.21 -22.57
CA PRO A 222 1.03 -10.15 -22.68
C PRO A 222 0.88 -11.40 -21.80
N ILE A 223 0.22 -11.28 -20.65
CA ILE A 223 -0.06 -12.38 -19.71
C ILE A 223 -1.17 -13.27 -20.29
N LEU A 224 -2.25 -12.66 -20.79
CA LEU A 224 -3.33 -13.38 -21.47
C LEU A 224 -2.81 -14.15 -22.68
N ASP A 225 -1.94 -13.56 -23.50
CA ASP A 225 -1.34 -14.20 -24.67
C ASP A 225 -0.49 -15.43 -24.30
N LYS A 226 0.26 -15.35 -23.19
CA LYS A 226 1.02 -16.50 -22.66
C LYS A 226 0.08 -17.63 -22.22
N LEU A 227 -0.98 -17.30 -21.49
CA LEU A 227 -1.98 -18.28 -21.05
C LEU A 227 -2.73 -18.90 -22.22
N LEU A 228 -3.09 -18.11 -23.25
CA LEU A 228 -3.70 -18.60 -24.48
C LEU A 228 -2.81 -19.60 -25.22
N LYS A 229 -1.49 -19.38 -25.25
CA LYS A 229 -0.53 -20.34 -25.83
C LYS A 229 -0.44 -21.65 -25.05
N LEU A 230 -0.67 -21.62 -23.73
CA LEU A 230 -0.70 -22.81 -22.87
C LEU A 230 -2.06 -23.53 -22.90
N ARG A 231 -3.12 -22.81 -23.28
CA ARG A 231 -4.49 -23.33 -23.35
C ARG A 231 -4.59 -24.35 -24.49
N GLN A 232 -5.03 -25.54 -24.13
CA GLN A 232 -5.33 -26.64 -25.04
C GLN A 232 -6.79 -27.09 -24.84
N PRO A 233 -7.39 -27.73 -25.86
CA PRO A 233 -8.70 -28.36 -25.70
C PRO A 233 -8.68 -29.40 -24.58
N LEU A 234 -9.79 -29.49 -23.86
CA LEU A 234 -10.03 -30.60 -22.95
C LEU A 234 -10.22 -31.86 -23.81
N ARG A 235 -9.48 -32.94 -23.48
CA ARG A 235 -9.48 -34.19 -24.27
C ARG A 235 -10.71 -35.05 -24.04
N GLU A 236 -11.42 -34.78 -22.96
CA GLU A 236 -12.62 -35.51 -22.54
C GLU A 236 -13.77 -34.53 -22.32
N LYS A 237 -14.99 -34.99 -22.57
CA LYS A 237 -16.20 -34.23 -22.26
C LYS A 237 -16.42 -34.27 -20.74
N ILE A 238 -16.35 -33.11 -20.10
CA ILE A 238 -16.53 -32.99 -18.65
C ILE A 238 -17.95 -32.53 -18.37
N LYS A 239 -18.59 -33.14 -17.37
CA LYS A 239 -19.92 -32.74 -16.92
C LYS A 239 -19.79 -31.51 -16.02
N ASN A 240 -20.54 -30.45 -16.33
CA ASN A 240 -20.67 -29.30 -15.47
C ASN A 240 -21.64 -29.60 -14.32
N GLN A 241 -21.39 -28.96 -13.19
CA GLN A 241 -22.29 -28.93 -12.04
C GLN A 241 -22.24 -27.53 -11.44
N LEU A 242 -23.06 -27.30 -10.42
CA LEU A 242 -22.98 -26.08 -9.62
C LEU A 242 -21.70 -26.13 -8.76
N ILE A 243 -20.87 -25.09 -8.84
CA ILE A 243 -19.63 -24.96 -8.08
C ILE A 243 -19.55 -23.61 -7.36
N HIS A 244 -18.76 -23.55 -6.28
CA HIS A 244 -18.32 -22.31 -5.66
C HIS A 244 -17.04 -21.80 -6.33
N GLY A 245 -17.10 -20.60 -6.91
CA GLY A 245 -16.03 -20.00 -7.71
C GLY A 245 -15.01 -19.16 -6.94
N ASP A 246 -15.20 -18.92 -5.64
CA ASP A 246 -14.28 -18.07 -4.86
C ASP A 246 -13.99 -18.58 -3.44
N LEU A 247 -13.55 -19.84 -3.29
CA LEU A 247 -13.39 -20.46 -1.96
C LEU A 247 -12.18 -19.96 -1.16
N THR A 248 -11.12 -19.48 -1.81
CA THR A 248 -9.82 -19.23 -1.16
C THR A 248 -9.90 -18.25 0.02
N GLY A 249 -10.74 -17.21 -0.09
CA GLY A 249 -10.93 -16.18 0.93
C GLY A 249 -12.18 -16.37 1.78
N ASN A 250 -13.07 -17.28 1.37
CA ASN A 250 -14.42 -17.41 1.91
C ASN A 250 -14.58 -18.71 2.72
N VAL A 251 -13.51 -19.15 3.38
CA VAL A 251 -13.51 -20.28 4.30
C VAL A 251 -12.90 -19.89 5.64
N LEU A 252 -13.67 -20.07 6.72
CA LEU A 252 -13.26 -19.80 8.08
C LEU A 252 -12.70 -21.08 8.73
N PHE A 253 -11.50 -20.97 9.28
CA PHE A 253 -10.81 -22.01 10.04
C PHE A 253 -10.89 -21.69 11.53
N ASP A 254 -11.25 -22.69 12.33
CA ASP A 254 -11.36 -22.58 13.79
C ASP A 254 -10.52 -23.70 14.44
N PRO A 255 -9.18 -23.53 14.46
CA PRO A 255 -8.28 -24.53 15.02
C PRO A 255 -8.40 -24.65 16.55
N GLU A 256 -8.89 -23.60 17.22
CA GLU A 256 -9.03 -23.58 18.68
C GLU A 256 -10.07 -24.60 19.15
N ASN A 257 -11.21 -24.68 18.46
CA ASN A 257 -12.26 -25.66 18.78
C ASN A 257 -12.20 -26.91 17.91
N ASN A 258 -11.22 -27.02 17.01
CA ASN A 258 -11.08 -28.11 16.04
C ASN A 258 -12.37 -28.33 15.23
N SER A 259 -13.07 -27.23 14.91
CA SER A 259 -14.31 -27.24 14.13
C SER A 259 -13.98 -27.48 12.65
N PRO A 260 -14.85 -28.18 11.89
CA PRO A 260 -14.70 -28.25 10.44
C PRO A 260 -14.71 -26.85 9.80
N PRO A 261 -14.00 -26.64 8.68
CA PRO A 261 -13.94 -25.36 7.99
C PRO A 261 -15.34 -24.88 7.58
N ALA A 262 -15.65 -23.61 7.83
CA ALA A 262 -16.94 -23.01 7.47
C ALA A 262 -16.85 -22.27 6.14
N ILE A 263 -17.65 -22.70 5.17
CA ILE A 263 -17.76 -22.06 3.86
C ILE A 263 -18.81 -20.95 3.96
N ILE A 264 -18.39 -19.72 3.69
CA ILE A 264 -19.21 -18.51 3.71
C ILE A 264 -19.25 -17.89 2.31
N ASP A 265 -20.04 -16.82 2.11
CA ASP A 265 -20.07 -16.02 0.88
C ASP A 265 -20.08 -16.82 -0.45
N ILE A 266 -21.01 -17.77 -0.51
CA ILE A 266 -21.14 -18.72 -1.62
C ILE A 266 -21.36 -18.00 -2.95
N THR A 267 -20.39 -18.13 -3.87
CA THR A 267 -20.46 -17.55 -5.22
C THR A 267 -20.57 -18.64 -6.28
N LEU A 268 -21.71 -18.72 -6.95
CA LEU A 268 -22.07 -19.89 -7.77
C LEU A 268 -21.70 -19.76 -9.26
N TYR A 269 -21.23 -20.85 -9.87
CA TYR A 269 -21.00 -21.01 -11.32
C TYR A 269 -21.39 -22.40 -11.81
N TRP A 270 -21.70 -22.55 -13.10
CA TRP A 270 -22.03 -23.84 -13.72
C TRP A 270 -20.86 -24.40 -14.55
N ARG A 271 -19.89 -25.04 -13.87
CA ARG A 271 -18.59 -25.46 -14.43
C ARG A 271 -18.17 -26.85 -13.93
N PRO A 272 -17.10 -27.47 -14.47
CA PRO A 272 -16.57 -28.73 -13.94
C PRO A 272 -16.14 -28.62 -12.48
N VAL A 273 -16.36 -29.66 -11.68
CA VAL A 273 -16.02 -29.64 -10.24
C VAL A 273 -14.53 -29.42 -9.96
N ASP A 274 -13.64 -30.04 -10.74
CA ASP A 274 -12.19 -29.86 -10.59
C ASP A 274 -11.77 -28.38 -10.87
N TYR A 275 -12.64 -27.56 -11.49
CA TYR A 275 -12.38 -26.15 -11.71
C TYR A 275 -12.40 -25.34 -10.40
N ALA A 276 -13.22 -25.73 -9.42
CA ALA A 276 -13.22 -25.07 -8.11
C ALA A 276 -11.87 -25.22 -7.39
N GLU A 277 -11.28 -26.42 -7.43
CA GLU A 277 -9.93 -26.66 -6.90
C GLU A 277 -8.87 -25.92 -7.72
N ALA A 278 -9.04 -25.84 -9.05
CA ALA A 278 -8.13 -25.09 -9.91
C ALA A 278 -8.12 -23.59 -9.59
N ILE A 279 -9.26 -23.01 -9.21
CA ILE A 279 -9.34 -21.61 -8.75
C ILE A 279 -8.58 -21.44 -7.44
N ILE A 280 -8.75 -22.35 -6.48
CA ILE A 280 -7.99 -22.31 -5.21
C ILE A 280 -6.48 -22.31 -5.46
N VAL A 281 -6.00 -23.17 -6.38
CA VAL A 281 -4.59 -23.19 -6.76
C VAL A 281 -4.17 -21.90 -7.48
N ALA A 282 -4.99 -21.39 -8.40
CA ALA A 282 -4.69 -20.13 -9.09
C ALA A 282 -4.52 -18.99 -8.08
N ASP A 283 -5.40 -18.87 -7.10
CA ASP A 283 -5.33 -17.82 -6.08
C ASP A 283 -4.11 -17.97 -5.17
N GLY A 284 -3.81 -19.19 -4.74
CA GLY A 284 -2.63 -19.47 -3.93
C GLY A 284 -1.34 -19.05 -4.66
N LEU A 285 -1.23 -19.36 -5.95
CA LEU A 285 -0.07 -19.01 -6.77
C LEU A 285 0.02 -17.50 -7.04
N ILE A 286 -1.10 -16.85 -7.34
CA ILE A 286 -1.13 -15.43 -7.72
C ILE A 286 -0.95 -14.52 -6.50
N TRP A 287 -1.72 -14.75 -5.43
CA TRP A 287 -1.88 -13.80 -4.33
C TRP A 287 -1.10 -14.18 -3.08
N LEU A 288 -0.85 -15.48 -2.88
CA LEU A 288 -0.27 -15.99 -1.64
C LEU A 288 1.17 -16.49 -1.83
N ASN A 289 1.72 -16.32 -3.03
CA ASN A 289 3.07 -16.69 -3.43
C ASN A 289 3.42 -18.16 -3.11
N GLU A 290 2.41 -19.04 -3.21
CA GLU A 290 2.56 -20.48 -3.03
C GLU A 290 3.38 -21.11 -4.15
N ASP A 291 3.90 -22.31 -3.90
CA ASP A 291 4.79 -22.99 -4.82
C ASP A 291 4.11 -24.12 -5.62
N ARG A 292 4.92 -24.86 -6.38
CA ARG A 292 4.47 -25.98 -7.21
C ARG A 292 3.75 -27.08 -6.45
N ASN A 293 3.93 -27.21 -5.13
CA ASN A 293 3.25 -28.23 -4.32
C ASN A 293 1.72 -28.09 -4.42
N MET A 294 1.20 -26.88 -4.59
CA MET A 294 -0.23 -26.68 -4.84
C MET A 294 -0.71 -27.28 -6.17
N VAL A 295 0.10 -27.14 -7.23
CA VAL A 295 -0.19 -27.77 -8.54
C VAL A 295 -0.14 -29.29 -8.45
N GLU A 296 0.77 -29.83 -7.64
CA GLU A 296 0.83 -31.27 -7.36
C GLU A 296 -0.39 -31.75 -6.54
N MET A 297 -0.88 -30.94 -5.60
CA MET A 297 -2.06 -31.24 -4.79
C MET A 297 -3.36 -31.28 -5.63
N LEU A 298 -3.51 -30.36 -6.57
CA LEU A 298 -4.58 -30.39 -7.57
C LEU A 298 -4.45 -31.64 -8.45
N GLY A 299 -3.26 -31.84 -9.01
CA GLY A 299 -2.94 -32.93 -9.92
C GLY A 299 -2.40 -32.42 -11.26
N THR A 300 -1.46 -33.16 -11.83
CA THR A 300 -0.68 -32.75 -13.01
C THR A 300 -1.15 -33.40 -14.32
N ASP A 301 -2.33 -34.02 -14.32
CA ASP A 301 -2.92 -34.56 -15.54
C ASP A 301 -3.43 -33.46 -16.48
N HIS A 302 -3.63 -33.81 -17.75
CA HIS A 302 -4.01 -32.85 -18.79
C HIS A 302 -5.29 -32.09 -18.45
N LYS A 303 -6.32 -32.75 -17.91
CA LYS A 303 -7.58 -32.08 -17.56
C LYS A 303 -7.32 -31.01 -16.51
N ARG A 304 -6.67 -31.37 -15.41
CA ARG A 304 -6.49 -30.46 -14.26
C ARG A 304 -5.59 -29.28 -14.57
N ILE A 305 -4.50 -29.51 -15.30
CA ILE A 305 -3.64 -28.41 -15.77
C ILE A 305 -4.41 -27.47 -16.71
N GLN A 306 -5.27 -28.00 -17.59
CA GLN A 306 -6.07 -27.16 -18.48
C GLN A 306 -7.22 -26.42 -17.78
N LEU A 307 -7.68 -26.91 -16.62
CA LEU A 307 -8.58 -26.18 -15.74
C LEU A 307 -7.83 -25.10 -14.96
N LEU A 308 -6.60 -25.36 -14.50
CA LEU A 308 -5.74 -24.36 -13.87
C LEU A 308 -5.38 -23.22 -14.82
N VAL A 309 -5.00 -23.52 -16.07
CA VAL A 309 -4.76 -22.48 -17.09
C VAL A 309 -6.00 -21.62 -17.31
N ARG A 310 -7.20 -22.21 -17.30
CA ARG A 310 -8.47 -21.45 -17.37
C ARG A 310 -8.68 -20.59 -16.13
N ALA A 311 -8.40 -21.10 -14.93
CA ALA A 311 -8.57 -20.35 -13.68
C ALA A 311 -7.61 -19.14 -13.62
N LEU A 312 -6.35 -19.33 -14.02
CA LEU A 312 -5.37 -18.24 -14.16
C LEU A 312 -5.84 -17.20 -15.20
N TYR A 313 -6.35 -17.66 -16.35
CA TYR A 313 -6.87 -16.78 -17.40
C TYR A 313 -8.09 -15.99 -16.93
N TRP A 314 -9.03 -16.65 -16.26
CA TRP A 314 -10.20 -16.02 -15.66
C TRP A 314 -9.79 -14.97 -14.64
N ARG A 315 -8.85 -15.26 -13.73
CA ARG A 315 -8.42 -14.30 -12.72
C ARG A 315 -7.69 -13.09 -13.35
N CYS A 316 -6.91 -13.29 -14.41
CA CYS A 316 -6.37 -12.17 -15.20
C CYS A 316 -7.47 -11.29 -15.80
N LEU A 317 -8.52 -11.90 -16.37
CA LEU A 317 -9.64 -11.17 -16.95
C LEU A 317 -10.46 -10.42 -15.88
N CYS A 318 -10.66 -11.00 -14.69
CA CYS A 318 -11.35 -10.32 -13.60
C CYS A 318 -10.63 -9.02 -13.20
N VAL A 319 -9.29 -9.01 -13.20
CA VAL A 319 -8.50 -7.80 -12.96
C VAL A 319 -8.60 -6.82 -14.12
N ALA A 320 -8.61 -7.31 -15.36
CA ALA A 320 -8.67 -6.47 -16.55
C ALA A 320 -10.02 -5.77 -16.77
N ILE A 321 -11.12 -6.43 -16.37
CA ILE A 321 -12.50 -5.94 -16.50
C ILE A 321 -12.92 -5.18 -15.22
N ASP A 322 -12.04 -5.02 -14.24
CA ASP A 322 -12.40 -4.36 -12.98
C ASP A 322 -12.58 -2.83 -13.20
N PRO A 323 -13.77 -2.27 -12.93
CA PRO A 323 -14.02 -0.84 -13.11
C PRO A 323 -13.30 0.02 -12.05
N ILE A 324 -12.81 -0.57 -10.96
CA ILE A 324 -12.16 0.12 -9.85
C ILE A 324 -10.65 0.17 -10.12
N LEU A 325 -10.24 1.10 -10.99
CA LEU A 325 -8.83 1.30 -11.34
C LEU A 325 -7.88 1.47 -10.13
N PRO A 326 -8.27 2.15 -9.03
CA PRO A 326 -7.41 2.22 -7.84
C PRO A 326 -7.09 0.83 -7.26
N TRP A 327 -8.09 -0.06 -7.18
CA TRP A 327 -7.91 -1.43 -6.71
C TRP A 327 -7.02 -2.22 -7.69
N VAL A 328 -7.25 -2.09 -8.99
CA VAL A 328 -6.41 -2.75 -10.02
C VAL A 328 -4.96 -2.30 -9.90
N ASN A 329 -4.71 -1.00 -9.78
CA ASN A 329 -3.37 -0.44 -9.71
C ASN A 329 -2.63 -0.82 -8.42
N GLU A 330 -3.36 -1.02 -7.31
CA GLU A 330 -2.80 -1.50 -6.04
C GLU A 330 -2.49 -3.01 -6.07
N ASN A 331 -3.36 -3.82 -6.67
CA ASN A 331 -3.29 -5.28 -6.55
C ASN A 331 -2.55 -5.95 -7.71
N LEU A 332 -2.64 -5.41 -8.92
CA LEU A 332 -2.00 -5.99 -10.11
C LEU A 332 -0.46 -6.10 -9.97
N PRO A 333 0.28 -5.10 -9.44
CA PRO A 333 1.72 -5.23 -9.24
C PRO A 333 2.11 -6.31 -8.22
N ASN A 334 1.24 -6.59 -7.26
CA ASN A 334 1.45 -7.60 -6.22
C ASN A 334 1.04 -9.02 -6.68
N ALA A 335 0.32 -9.13 -7.80
CA ALA A 335 -0.15 -10.38 -8.36
C ALA A 335 0.98 -11.12 -9.10
N ASN A 336 1.36 -12.31 -8.61
CA ASN A 336 2.41 -13.14 -9.22
C ASN A 336 1.92 -13.94 -10.45
N PHE A 337 1.28 -13.28 -11.41
CA PHE A 337 0.77 -13.93 -12.62
C PHE A 337 1.88 -14.62 -13.43
N THR A 338 3.05 -13.97 -13.54
CA THR A 338 4.18 -14.53 -14.30
C THR A 338 4.72 -15.80 -13.63
N GLY A 339 4.95 -15.78 -12.32
CA GLY A 339 5.40 -16.96 -11.58
C GLY A 339 4.36 -18.09 -11.61
N ALA A 340 3.07 -17.76 -11.47
CA ALA A 340 1.99 -18.75 -11.57
C ALA A 340 1.98 -19.46 -12.94
N ILE A 341 2.20 -18.73 -14.03
CA ILE A 341 2.34 -19.28 -15.39
C ILE A 341 3.58 -20.17 -15.50
N GLU A 342 4.72 -19.75 -14.98
CA GLU A 342 5.97 -20.52 -15.02
C GLU A 342 5.86 -21.83 -14.24
N ILE A 343 5.29 -21.79 -13.03
CA ILE A 343 5.02 -22.96 -12.20
C ILE A 343 4.07 -23.93 -12.92
N SER A 344 3.03 -23.41 -13.57
CA SER A 344 2.03 -24.19 -14.31
C SER A 344 2.55 -24.76 -15.63
N SER A 345 3.51 -24.12 -16.28
CA SER A 345 4.06 -24.50 -17.59
C SER A 345 5.25 -25.45 -17.53
N ASN A 346 6.03 -25.42 -16.43
CA ASN A 346 7.24 -26.22 -16.30
C ASN A 346 6.94 -27.74 -16.34
N LYS A 347 7.15 -28.42 -17.47
CA LYS A 347 7.42 -29.87 -17.51
C LYS A 347 8.77 -30.13 -16.84
N MET A 348 8.86 -31.09 -15.91
CA MET A 348 10.10 -31.42 -15.18
C MET A 348 11.33 -31.51 -16.09
N VAL A 349 12.31 -30.63 -15.88
CA VAL A 349 13.70 -30.85 -16.31
C VAL A 349 14.59 -30.65 -15.08
N GLY A 350 15.30 -31.70 -14.64
CA GLY A 350 16.46 -31.55 -13.75
C GLY A 350 16.49 -32.29 -12.41
N VAL A 351 15.42 -32.96 -11.95
CA VAL A 351 15.50 -33.77 -10.71
C VAL A 351 15.85 -35.23 -11.03
N PRO A 352 16.97 -35.80 -10.53
CA PRO A 352 17.28 -37.20 -10.74
C PRO A 352 16.23 -38.09 -10.06
N SER A 353 15.42 -38.81 -10.84
CA SER A 353 14.45 -39.80 -10.36
C SER A 353 15.09 -41.06 -9.76
N SER A 354 16.42 -41.19 -9.84
CA SER A 354 17.17 -42.38 -9.45
C SER A 354 17.27 -42.53 -7.93
N ARG A 355 16.68 -43.62 -7.41
CA ARG A 355 16.84 -44.11 -6.02
C ARG A 355 18.10 -44.98 -5.82
N GLY A 356 19.01 -45.04 -6.79
CA GLY A 356 20.23 -45.84 -6.69
C GLY A 356 21.25 -45.31 -5.69
N CYS A 357 21.97 -46.21 -5.02
CA CYS A 357 23.02 -45.84 -4.06
C CYS A 357 24.20 -45.12 -4.73
N ASN A 358 25.02 -44.43 -3.92
CA ASN A 358 26.17 -43.66 -4.38
C ASN A 358 27.16 -44.47 -5.23
N SER A 359 27.61 -45.63 -4.73
CA SER A 359 28.60 -46.46 -5.44
C SER A 359 28.06 -46.94 -6.79
N CYS A 360 26.81 -47.42 -6.85
CA CYS A 360 26.21 -47.89 -8.10
C CYS A 360 26.02 -46.77 -9.11
N ARG A 361 25.62 -45.57 -8.67
CA ARG A 361 25.49 -44.41 -9.56
C ARG A 361 26.84 -43.90 -10.06
N LYS A 362 27.85 -43.79 -9.18
CA LYS A 362 29.21 -43.38 -9.55
C LYS A 362 29.83 -44.35 -10.56
N ALA A 363 29.57 -45.65 -10.39
CA ALA A 363 29.98 -46.69 -11.33
C ALA A 363 29.08 -46.81 -12.59
N LYS A 364 28.01 -46.00 -12.71
CA LYS A 364 26.98 -46.08 -13.76
C LYS A 364 26.40 -47.50 -13.95
N LYS A 365 26.18 -48.23 -12.86
CA LYS A 365 25.56 -49.57 -12.84
C LYS A 365 24.21 -49.55 -12.13
N ARG A 366 23.28 -50.41 -12.57
CA ARG A 366 21.92 -50.51 -12.01
C ARG A 366 21.98 -50.95 -10.55
N CYS A 367 21.30 -50.21 -9.68
CA CYS A 367 21.15 -50.51 -8.26
C CYS A 367 19.85 -51.29 -8.02
N ASP A 368 19.90 -52.36 -7.24
CA ASP A 368 18.73 -53.17 -6.85
C ASP A 368 17.93 -52.58 -5.67
N GLN A 369 18.41 -51.48 -5.10
CA GLN A 369 17.72 -50.65 -4.09
C GLN A 369 17.37 -51.39 -2.79
N LYS A 370 17.95 -52.57 -2.55
CA LYS A 370 17.83 -53.26 -1.27
C LYS A 370 18.45 -52.42 -0.15
N GLN A 371 17.76 -52.38 0.98
CA GLN A 371 18.18 -51.69 2.21
C GLN A 371 18.68 -52.74 3.24
N PRO A 372 19.69 -52.42 4.08
CA PRO A 372 20.43 -51.16 4.16
C PRO A 372 21.54 -51.03 3.09
N LYS A 373 21.96 -52.13 2.45
CA LYS A 373 22.96 -52.14 1.39
C LYS A 373 22.43 -52.88 0.15
N CYS A 374 22.73 -52.35 -1.03
CA CYS A 374 22.38 -52.95 -2.31
C CYS A 374 23.22 -54.22 -2.57
N GLY A 375 22.69 -55.21 -3.29
CA GLY A 375 23.35 -56.50 -3.47
C GLY A 375 24.68 -56.43 -4.24
N ARG A 376 24.85 -55.41 -5.08
CA ARG A 376 26.11 -55.14 -5.77
C ARG A 376 27.19 -54.62 -4.82
N CYS A 377 26.85 -53.68 -3.94
CA CYS A 377 27.80 -53.15 -2.96
C CYS A 377 28.19 -54.21 -1.92
N ILE A 378 27.28 -55.10 -1.54
CA ILE A 378 27.60 -56.24 -0.66
C ILE A 378 28.65 -57.15 -1.30
N ARG A 379 28.47 -57.50 -2.57
CA ARG A 379 29.39 -58.41 -3.29
C ARG A 379 30.77 -57.80 -3.53
N LEU A 380 30.83 -56.49 -3.75
CA LEU A 380 32.07 -55.77 -4.05
C LEU A 380 32.78 -55.25 -2.80
N GLY A 381 32.15 -55.33 -1.62
CA GLY A 381 32.68 -54.74 -0.39
C GLY A 381 32.61 -53.20 -0.35
N ASP A 382 31.90 -52.57 -1.28
CA ASP A 382 31.80 -51.11 -1.38
C ASP A 382 30.88 -50.50 -0.31
N GLU A 383 31.18 -49.26 0.09
CA GLU A 383 30.31 -48.47 0.94
C GLU A 383 28.99 -48.10 0.21
N CYS A 384 27.87 -48.55 0.76
CA CYS A 384 26.55 -48.39 0.16
C CYS A 384 25.76 -47.31 0.89
N VAL A 385 25.85 -46.07 0.39
CA VAL A 385 25.12 -44.93 0.97
C VAL A 385 23.87 -44.66 0.14
N GLY A 386 22.71 -44.59 0.80
CA GLY A 386 21.42 -44.15 0.25
C GLY A 386 20.84 -45.06 -0.84
N SER A 387 20.82 -46.38 -0.62
CA SER A 387 20.22 -47.39 -1.51
C SER A 387 18.70 -47.44 -1.36
N GLY A 388 17.92 -46.84 -2.26
CA GLY A 388 16.44 -46.87 -2.18
C GLY A 388 15.83 -45.65 -1.47
N THR A 389 16.65 -44.72 -0.95
CA THR A 389 16.21 -43.43 -0.42
C THR A 389 16.11 -42.38 -1.54
N ARG A 390 15.03 -41.59 -1.55
CA ARG A 390 14.89 -40.42 -2.43
C ARG A 390 15.86 -39.33 -1.93
N ARG A 391 16.60 -38.71 -2.85
CA ARG A 391 17.60 -37.69 -2.50
C ARG A 391 17.19 -36.34 -3.04
N PHE A 392 17.20 -35.36 -2.15
CA PHE A 392 17.11 -33.94 -2.50
C PHE A 392 18.53 -33.45 -2.78
N LYS A 393 18.76 -32.90 -3.97
CA LYS A 393 19.96 -32.12 -4.23
C LYS A 393 19.55 -30.67 -4.02
N PHE A 394 19.84 -30.13 -2.85
CA PHE A 394 19.76 -28.68 -2.67
C PHE A 394 20.81 -28.07 -3.58
N HIS A 395 20.37 -27.38 -4.63
CA HIS A 395 21.21 -26.35 -5.21
C HIS A 395 21.32 -25.29 -4.14
N GLN A 396 22.52 -25.09 -3.58
CA GLN A 396 22.83 -23.76 -3.07
C GLN A 396 22.54 -22.83 -4.24
N TYR A 397 21.54 -21.99 -4.06
CA TYR A 397 21.34 -20.83 -4.90
C TYR A 397 22.61 -19.99 -4.73
N LYS A 398 23.60 -20.24 -5.59
CA LYS A 398 24.46 -19.17 -6.04
C LYS A 398 23.55 -18.40 -6.98
N PRO A 399 23.10 -17.18 -6.63
CA PRO A 399 22.46 -16.35 -7.63
C PRO A 399 23.40 -16.34 -8.82
N ASP A 400 22.90 -16.72 -9.98
CA ASP A 400 23.57 -16.34 -11.21
C ASP A 400 23.60 -14.81 -11.16
N THR A 401 24.80 -14.29 -10.91
CA THR A 401 25.18 -12.90 -11.04
C THR A 401 25.10 -12.53 -12.51
N HIS A 402 23.89 -12.53 -13.09
CA HIS A 402 23.44 -11.94 -14.35
C HIS A 402 21.90 -12.14 -14.34
N THR A 403 21.05 -11.20 -13.94
CA THR A 403 20.95 -9.85 -14.50
C THR A 403 20.20 -8.94 -13.50
N THR A 404 20.86 -8.56 -12.41
CA THR A 404 20.93 -7.12 -12.17
C THR A 404 21.58 -6.58 -13.44
N GLN A 405 20.88 -5.81 -14.26
CA GLN A 405 21.61 -4.82 -15.02
C GLN A 405 22.14 -3.83 -13.99
N LEU A 406 23.22 -4.24 -13.30
CA LEU A 406 24.28 -3.32 -12.96
C LEU A 406 24.53 -2.58 -14.26
N ILE A 407 24.31 -1.27 -14.20
CA ILE A 407 24.69 -0.39 -15.28
C ILE A 407 26.20 -0.59 -15.40
N THR A 408 26.64 -1.46 -16.31
CA THR A 408 28.02 -1.41 -16.75
C THR A 408 28.21 0.04 -17.21
N PRO A 409 29.18 0.80 -16.65
CA PRO A 409 29.50 2.09 -17.20
C PRO A 409 29.74 1.89 -18.70
N PRO A 410 29.25 2.80 -19.55
CA PRO A 410 29.32 2.58 -20.99
C PRO A 410 30.77 2.25 -21.34
N ALA A 411 30.97 1.05 -21.92
CA ALA A 411 32.29 0.56 -22.33
C ALA A 411 32.89 1.45 -23.45
N GLU A 412 32.07 2.36 -23.99
CA GLU A 412 32.45 3.41 -24.91
C GLU A 412 32.42 4.77 -24.18
N PRO A 413 33.40 5.66 -24.43
CA PRO A 413 33.39 7.00 -23.86
C PRO A 413 32.07 7.72 -24.20
N PRO A 414 31.48 8.49 -23.26
CA PRO A 414 30.20 9.15 -23.48
C PRO A 414 30.23 9.98 -24.77
N SER A 415 29.38 9.61 -25.73
CA SER A 415 29.40 10.10 -27.11
C SER A 415 28.53 11.34 -27.33
N ASN A 416 27.62 11.65 -26.39
CA ASN A 416 26.76 12.83 -26.40
C ASN A 416 26.48 13.35 -24.97
N ASP A 417 25.87 14.54 -24.87
CA ASP A 417 25.62 15.21 -23.58
C ASP A 417 24.74 14.39 -22.63
N THR A 418 23.76 13.64 -23.15
CA THR A 418 22.90 12.76 -22.34
C THR A 418 23.72 11.62 -21.73
N THR A 419 24.52 10.90 -22.53
CA THR A 419 25.38 9.81 -22.02
C THR A 419 26.41 10.28 -21.00
N ARG A 420 26.89 11.54 -21.12
CA ARG A 420 27.77 12.18 -20.15
C ARG A 420 27.06 12.45 -18.82
N LEU A 421 25.85 13.03 -18.89
CA LEU A 421 25.02 13.31 -17.73
C LEU A 421 24.64 12.02 -16.98
N THR A 422 24.27 10.97 -17.73
CA THR A 422 23.97 9.64 -17.18
C THR A 422 25.17 9.03 -16.47
N ALA A 423 26.36 9.08 -17.08
CA ALA A 423 27.59 8.60 -16.45
C ALA A 423 27.95 9.38 -15.18
N GLU A 424 27.82 10.72 -15.20
CA GLU A 424 28.05 11.56 -14.02
C GLU A 424 27.07 11.22 -12.88
N PHE A 425 25.80 10.96 -13.18
CA PHE A 425 24.81 10.55 -12.19
C PHE A 425 25.05 9.15 -11.63
N ILE A 426 25.41 8.17 -12.46
CA ILE A 426 25.75 6.81 -11.99
C ILE A 426 26.95 6.85 -11.04
N SER A 427 27.98 7.63 -11.38
CA SER A 427 29.16 7.80 -10.50
C SER A 427 28.82 8.40 -9.14
N LEU A 428 27.72 9.14 -9.07
CA LEU A 428 27.19 9.74 -7.85
C LEU A 428 26.36 8.72 -7.04
N MET A 429 25.67 7.80 -7.71
CA MET A 429 24.94 6.69 -7.08
C MET A 429 25.83 5.56 -6.55
N GLU A 430 26.99 5.31 -7.15
CA GLU A 430 27.94 4.27 -6.72
C GLU A 430 28.74 4.65 -5.45
N ILE A 431 28.30 5.66 -4.70
CA ILE A 431 28.97 6.11 -3.48
C ILE A 431 28.48 5.27 -2.30
N ASP A 432 29.32 4.33 -1.85
CA ASP A 432 29.07 3.45 -0.68
C ASP A 432 29.18 4.17 0.70
N ASP A 433 29.08 5.51 0.74
CA ASP A 433 29.14 6.32 1.97
C ASP A 433 27.73 6.77 2.36
N ASP A 434 27.20 6.20 3.43
CA ASP A 434 25.86 6.44 3.96
C ASP A 434 25.58 7.90 4.34
N ARG A 435 26.63 8.69 4.60
CA ARG A 435 26.52 10.14 4.84
C ARG A 435 26.17 10.92 3.58
N PHE A 436 26.30 10.30 2.40
CA PHE A 436 26.08 10.91 1.08
C PHE A 436 25.16 10.08 0.16
N GLY A 437 24.58 8.98 0.68
CA GLY A 437 23.68 8.10 -0.09
C GLY A 437 22.36 8.77 -0.46
N PHE A 438 21.89 8.53 -1.69
CA PHE A 438 20.63 9.07 -2.23
C PHE A 438 19.43 8.19 -1.87
N GLU A 439 19.69 6.98 -1.40
CA GLU A 439 18.70 5.97 -1.04
C GLU A 439 17.84 6.45 0.13
N ALA A 440 18.36 7.37 0.95
CA ALA A 440 17.64 8.07 2.02
C ALA A 440 16.60 9.05 1.48
N TYR A 441 16.54 9.29 0.16
CA TYR A 441 15.48 10.05 -0.52
C TYR A 441 14.63 9.26 -1.54
N GLY A 442 14.92 7.96 -1.75
CA GLY A 442 14.03 7.00 -2.41
C GLY A 442 14.77 6.05 -3.37
N PRO A 443 15.01 4.77 -3.03
CA PRO A 443 15.90 3.90 -3.81
C PRO A 443 15.39 3.60 -5.22
N TYR A 444 14.06 3.45 -5.39
CA TYR A 444 13.45 3.11 -6.69
C TYR A 444 13.45 4.27 -7.67
N PHE A 445 13.20 5.49 -7.20
CA PHE A 445 13.17 6.69 -8.02
C PHE A 445 14.55 7.00 -8.62
N PHE A 446 15.59 7.03 -7.78
CA PHE A 446 16.95 7.31 -8.25
C PHE A 446 17.53 6.17 -9.09
N ALA A 447 17.13 4.92 -8.85
CA ALA A 447 17.53 3.78 -9.67
C ALA A 447 16.98 3.80 -11.10
N ASP A 448 15.81 4.41 -11.32
CA ASP A 448 15.22 4.50 -12.66
C ASP A 448 15.63 5.78 -13.42
N LEU A 449 16.08 6.81 -12.71
CA LEU A 449 16.49 8.09 -13.29
C LEU A 449 17.52 7.98 -14.45
N PRO A 450 18.58 7.14 -14.39
CA PRO A 450 19.52 6.98 -15.49
C PRO A 450 18.87 6.59 -16.82
N ARG A 451 17.81 5.78 -16.80
CA ARG A 451 17.11 5.31 -18.01
C ARG A 451 16.25 6.38 -18.65
N ARG A 452 15.89 7.42 -17.88
CA ARG A 452 14.97 8.49 -18.29
C ARG A 452 15.68 9.74 -18.77
N MET A 453 17.00 9.85 -18.60
CA MET A 453 17.76 11.02 -19.07
C MET A 453 17.65 11.16 -20.61
N GLY A 454 17.48 12.39 -21.07
CA GLY A 454 17.21 12.71 -22.48
C GLY A 454 15.74 12.63 -22.88
N SER A 455 14.85 12.14 -22.03
CA SER A 455 13.40 12.11 -22.31
C SER A 455 12.70 13.44 -22.05
N ASN A 456 13.22 14.26 -21.14
CA ASN A 456 12.62 15.53 -20.77
C ASN A 456 13.69 16.56 -20.35
N SER A 457 13.61 17.78 -20.90
CA SER A 457 14.60 18.83 -20.66
C SER A 457 14.61 19.34 -19.22
N ALA A 458 13.46 19.35 -18.53
CA ALA A 458 13.37 19.70 -17.12
C ALA A 458 14.03 18.64 -16.24
N LEU A 459 13.91 17.36 -16.59
CA LEU A 459 14.61 16.26 -15.93
C LEU A 459 16.12 16.38 -16.06
N ASP A 460 16.63 16.60 -17.27
CA ASP A 460 18.07 16.69 -17.52
C ASP A 460 18.71 17.90 -16.83
N THR A 461 18.04 19.06 -16.90
CA THR A 461 18.54 20.29 -16.26
C THR A 461 18.50 20.19 -14.73
N THR A 462 17.49 19.53 -14.17
CA THR A 462 17.36 19.29 -12.73
C THR A 462 18.40 18.29 -12.22
N THR A 463 18.61 17.20 -12.96
CA THR A 463 19.69 16.22 -12.70
C THR A 463 21.06 16.90 -12.69
N SER A 464 21.34 17.77 -13.67
CA SER A 464 22.61 18.50 -13.75
C SER A 464 22.84 19.42 -12.55
N ALA A 465 21.78 20.10 -12.08
CA ALA A 465 21.85 20.93 -10.87
C ALA A 465 22.12 20.08 -9.62
N MET A 466 21.47 18.92 -9.52
CA MET A 466 21.62 17.99 -8.40
C MET A 466 23.03 17.44 -8.30
N ILE A 467 23.60 16.97 -9.41
CA ILE A 467 24.99 16.48 -9.46
C ILE A 467 25.96 17.57 -8.99
N ALA A 468 25.82 18.79 -9.50
CA ALA A 468 26.69 19.90 -9.12
C ALA A 468 26.58 20.26 -7.63
N SER A 469 25.35 20.31 -7.09
CA SER A 469 25.11 20.58 -5.66
C SER A 469 25.73 19.50 -4.77
N PHE A 470 25.49 18.22 -5.06
CA PHE A 470 26.00 17.11 -4.24
C PHE A 470 27.53 17.00 -4.32
N GLN A 471 28.13 17.24 -5.49
CA GLN A 471 29.58 17.28 -5.62
C GLN A 471 30.22 18.43 -4.83
N ALA A 472 29.58 19.61 -4.77
CA ALA A 472 30.07 20.73 -3.97
C ALA A 472 30.09 20.39 -2.47
N ILE A 473 29.04 19.74 -1.96
CA ILE A 473 28.91 19.29 -0.56
C ILE A 473 29.96 18.21 -0.26
N ARG A 474 30.02 17.17 -1.09
CA ARG A 474 30.97 16.04 -0.92
C ARG A 474 32.41 16.51 -0.88
N LEU A 475 32.77 17.45 -1.74
CA LEU A 475 34.14 17.99 -1.83
C LEU A 475 34.40 19.12 -0.83
N ARG A 476 33.41 19.50 0.00
CA ARG A 476 33.44 20.68 0.89
C ARG A 476 33.92 21.94 0.18
N LYS A 477 33.48 22.13 -1.07
CA LYS A 477 33.83 23.29 -1.90
C LYS A 477 32.69 24.30 -1.88
N THR A 478 33.04 25.58 -2.02
CA THR A 478 32.05 26.63 -2.27
C THR A 478 31.30 26.31 -3.56
N ALA A 479 29.97 26.39 -3.52
CA ALA A 479 29.17 26.31 -4.74
C ALA A 479 29.66 27.39 -5.71
N ASP A 480 30.19 26.96 -6.84
CA ASP A 480 30.79 27.86 -7.82
C ASP A 480 29.71 28.53 -8.68
N LYS A 481 30.12 29.53 -9.48
CA LYS A 481 29.21 30.24 -10.39
C LYS A 481 28.50 29.27 -11.36
N LYS A 482 29.12 28.13 -11.68
CA LYS A 482 28.55 27.08 -12.53
C LYS A 482 27.39 26.37 -11.82
N THR A 483 27.56 25.99 -10.55
CA THR A 483 26.52 25.34 -9.72
C THR A 483 25.27 26.23 -9.62
N PHE A 484 25.45 27.52 -9.30
CA PHE A 484 24.31 28.46 -9.26
C PHE A 484 23.65 28.67 -10.63
N SER A 485 24.43 28.64 -11.71
CA SER A 485 23.90 28.76 -13.08
C SER A 485 23.05 27.55 -13.45
N LEU A 486 23.51 26.33 -13.13
CA LEU A 486 22.78 25.08 -13.35
C LEU A 486 21.50 25.05 -12.52
N TYR A 487 21.57 25.40 -11.24
CA TYR A 487 20.40 25.51 -10.38
C TYR A 487 19.36 26.50 -10.92
N GLY A 488 19.80 27.69 -11.36
CA GLY A 488 18.90 28.68 -11.96
C GLY A 488 18.29 28.23 -13.28
N LYS A 489 18.99 27.40 -14.07
CA LYS A 489 18.45 26.77 -15.29
C LYS A 489 17.39 25.74 -14.93
N ALA A 490 17.68 24.85 -13.98
CA ALA A 490 16.73 23.84 -13.51
C ALA A 490 15.44 24.47 -12.98
N LEU A 491 15.53 25.56 -12.22
CA LEU A 491 14.34 26.27 -11.72
C LEU A 491 13.43 26.79 -12.84
N ARG A 492 14.01 27.34 -13.92
CA ARG A 492 13.24 27.81 -15.08
C ARG A 492 12.61 26.65 -15.86
N SER A 493 13.34 25.55 -16.02
CA SER A 493 12.80 24.36 -16.70
C SER A 493 11.69 23.70 -15.87
N LEU A 494 11.85 23.61 -14.54
CA LEU A 494 10.79 23.17 -13.63
C LEU A 494 9.57 24.07 -13.76
N GLN A 495 9.75 25.40 -13.73
CA GLN A 495 8.64 26.34 -13.87
C GLN A 495 7.88 26.11 -15.18
N SER A 496 8.58 25.94 -16.30
CA SER A 496 7.97 25.62 -17.58
C SER A 496 7.24 24.27 -17.56
N CYS A 497 7.75 23.28 -16.84
CA CYS A 497 7.14 21.96 -16.70
C CYS A 497 5.88 21.99 -15.82
N LEU A 498 5.91 22.71 -14.70
CA LEU A 498 4.77 22.86 -13.80
C LEU A 498 3.60 23.55 -14.49
N SER A 499 3.88 24.56 -15.31
CA SER A 499 2.87 25.32 -16.07
C SER A 499 2.34 24.62 -17.33
N ASP A 500 2.88 23.46 -17.72
CA ASP A 500 2.39 22.68 -18.86
C ASP A 500 1.47 21.55 -18.39
N ASP A 501 0.18 21.66 -18.68
CA ASP A 501 -0.85 20.69 -18.27
C ASP A 501 -0.67 19.31 -18.92
N ASN A 502 0.10 19.21 -20.01
CA ASN A 502 0.38 17.93 -20.67
C ASN A 502 1.50 17.14 -20.02
N GLN A 503 2.26 17.74 -19.09
CA GLN A 503 3.33 17.04 -18.39
C GLN A 503 2.74 16.13 -17.30
N PRO A 504 3.23 14.87 -17.16
CA PRO A 504 2.75 13.95 -16.14
C PRO A 504 2.91 14.53 -14.73
N VAL A 505 1.89 14.37 -13.90
CA VAL A 505 1.89 14.84 -12.50
C VAL A 505 3.04 14.22 -11.70
N MET A 506 3.31 12.92 -11.93
CA MET A 506 4.44 12.24 -11.29
C MET A 506 5.80 12.87 -11.65
N LEU A 507 6.00 13.22 -12.93
CA LEU A 507 7.21 13.92 -13.37
C LEU A 507 7.35 15.29 -12.69
N LYS A 508 6.26 16.04 -12.56
CA LYS A 508 6.25 17.32 -11.85
C LYS A 508 6.73 17.16 -10.40
N LEU A 509 6.24 16.13 -9.69
CA LEU A 509 6.64 15.84 -8.32
C LEU A 509 8.10 15.44 -8.20
N GLU A 510 8.56 14.56 -9.06
CA GLU A 510 9.95 14.09 -9.08
C GLU A 510 10.92 15.25 -9.29
N LEU A 511 10.61 16.18 -10.21
CA LEU A 511 11.43 17.36 -10.45
C LEU A 511 11.44 18.32 -9.25
N VAL A 512 10.30 18.49 -8.57
CA VAL A 512 10.21 19.26 -7.33
C VAL A 512 11.06 18.60 -6.25
N LEU A 513 10.96 17.28 -6.05
CA LEU A 513 11.76 16.50 -5.10
C LEU A 513 13.26 16.64 -5.38
N MET A 514 13.70 16.43 -6.61
CA MET A 514 15.11 16.56 -6.99
C MET A 514 15.64 17.97 -6.75
N LEU A 515 14.86 19.01 -7.09
CA LEU A 515 15.26 20.39 -6.82
C LEU A 515 15.29 20.72 -5.33
N MET A 516 14.44 20.10 -4.50
CA MET A 516 14.53 20.21 -3.05
C MET A 516 15.85 19.63 -2.52
N LEU A 517 16.32 18.49 -3.08
CA LEU A 517 17.59 17.88 -2.70
C LEU A 517 18.81 18.70 -3.12
N CYS A 518 18.71 19.48 -4.21
CA CYS A 518 19.74 20.43 -4.61
C CYS A 518 19.97 21.55 -3.57
N GLN A 519 19.02 21.76 -2.66
CA GLN A 519 18.99 22.84 -1.67
C GLN A 519 19.27 22.35 -0.24
N THR A 520 20.37 21.63 0.00
CA THR A 520 20.84 21.30 1.38
C THR A 520 21.10 22.50 2.30
N ASN A 521 20.78 23.71 1.85
CA ASN A 521 21.07 24.96 2.51
C ASN A 521 19.85 25.90 2.62
N LYS A 522 18.66 25.56 2.08
CA LYS A 522 17.47 26.43 2.20
C LYS A 522 16.19 25.62 2.28
N SER A 523 15.44 25.89 3.34
CA SER A 523 14.14 25.36 3.74
C SER A 523 13.28 24.89 2.58
N HIS A 524 12.90 23.61 2.64
CA HIS A 524 11.97 22.91 1.74
C HIS A 524 10.77 23.80 1.40
N GLN A 525 10.27 23.83 0.16
CA GLN A 525 9.11 24.67 -0.18
C GLN A 525 7.84 24.30 0.61
N ILE A 526 7.68 23.01 0.97
CA ILE A 526 6.60 22.52 1.83
C ILE A 526 6.82 22.97 3.28
N TYR A 527 8.03 22.82 3.83
CA TYR A 527 8.35 23.34 5.17
C TYR A 527 8.39 24.87 5.20
N ALA A 528 8.68 25.55 4.10
CA ALA A 528 8.65 27.00 3.98
C ALA A 528 7.21 27.51 3.91
N ALA A 529 6.27 26.76 3.31
CA ALA A 529 4.84 27.03 3.39
C ALA A 529 4.25 26.73 4.77
N LEU A 530 4.77 25.70 5.47
CA LEU A 530 4.47 25.46 6.88
C LEU A 530 5.01 26.58 7.79
N CYS A 531 6.26 27.02 7.56
CA CYS A 531 6.94 28.07 8.31
C CYS A 531 6.61 29.51 7.82
N ASP A 532 5.81 29.65 6.76
CA ASP A 532 5.26 30.90 6.23
C ASP A 532 3.87 30.65 5.62
N PRO A 533 2.79 30.72 6.43
CA PRO A 533 1.42 30.43 5.99
C PRO A 533 0.93 31.34 4.84
N LYS A 534 1.64 32.44 4.53
CA LYS A 534 1.33 33.32 3.39
C LYS A 534 1.74 32.73 2.05
N VAL A 535 2.58 31.69 2.05
CA VAL A 535 2.91 30.95 0.83
C VAL A 535 1.74 30.02 0.51
N GLU A 536 1.08 30.29 -0.61
CA GLU A 536 0.00 29.45 -1.11
C GLU A 536 0.54 28.31 -1.97
N LEU A 537 0.08 27.10 -1.67
CA LEU A 537 0.31 25.94 -2.53
C LEU A 537 -0.55 26.11 -3.79
N GLY A 538 0.10 26.09 -4.97
CA GLY A 538 -0.59 26.24 -6.25
C GLY A 538 -1.52 25.06 -6.55
N SER A 539 -2.42 25.21 -7.54
CA SER A 539 -3.40 24.17 -7.93
C SER A 539 -2.75 22.82 -8.21
N TRP A 540 -1.55 22.81 -8.79
CA TRP A 540 -0.75 21.61 -9.07
C TRP A 540 -0.52 20.73 -7.82
N PHE A 541 -0.38 21.33 -6.63
CA PHE A 541 -0.17 20.58 -5.40
C PHE A 541 -1.43 19.82 -5.01
N TRP A 542 -2.59 20.42 -5.21
CA TRP A 542 -3.87 19.79 -4.92
C TRP A 542 -4.27 18.78 -5.99
N ASP A 543 -3.91 19.03 -7.26
CA ASP A 543 -4.04 18.03 -8.32
C ASP A 543 -3.21 16.78 -7.98
N VAL A 544 -2.02 16.96 -7.39
CA VAL A 544 -1.23 15.86 -6.83
C VAL A 544 -1.91 15.25 -5.62
N ALA A 545 -2.29 16.04 -4.62
CA ALA A 545 -2.83 15.55 -3.35
C ALA A 545 -4.18 14.84 -3.50
N VAL A 546 -4.98 15.19 -4.52
CA VAL A 546 -6.23 14.51 -4.87
C VAL A 546 -5.98 13.26 -5.71
N GLN A 547 -4.85 13.20 -6.44
CA GLN A 547 -4.36 11.98 -7.08
C GLN A 547 -3.51 11.10 -6.13
N ASP A 548 -3.23 11.58 -4.91
CA ASP A 548 -2.50 10.88 -3.85
C ASP A 548 -3.41 9.83 -3.21
N ASN A 549 -3.64 8.75 -3.96
CA ASN A 549 -4.09 7.49 -3.38
C ASN A 549 -2.90 6.82 -2.69
N ILE A 550 -2.41 7.38 -1.57
CA ILE A 550 -1.59 6.80 -0.47
C ILE A 550 -0.34 5.92 -0.84
N MET A 551 -0.03 5.61 -2.10
CA MET A 551 0.87 4.51 -2.49
C MET A 551 1.99 4.87 -3.48
N THR A 552 2.23 6.16 -3.76
CA THR A 552 3.38 6.58 -4.58
C THR A 552 4.23 7.66 -3.94
N ARG A 553 4.38 7.61 -2.61
CA ARG A 553 5.45 8.35 -1.95
C ARG A 553 6.76 7.57 -2.04
N PRO A 554 7.93 8.24 -2.05
CA PRO A 554 9.22 7.56 -1.92
C PRO A 554 9.40 6.77 -0.61
N TYR A 555 8.45 6.86 0.34
CA TYR A 555 8.51 6.26 1.67
C TYR A 555 7.17 5.74 2.16
N HIS A 556 7.08 4.42 2.35
CA HIS A 556 6.12 3.82 3.26
C HIS A 556 6.74 3.75 4.65
N TYR A 557 6.34 4.66 5.54
CA TYR A 557 6.25 4.27 6.95
C TYR A 557 5.16 3.19 6.98
N GLU A 558 5.52 1.97 7.36
CA GLU A 558 4.61 0.78 7.39
C GLU A 558 3.35 0.98 8.26
N GLN A 559 3.21 2.15 8.90
CA GLN A 559 2.23 2.48 9.91
C GLN A 559 1.04 3.32 9.42
N ASN A 560 1.00 3.74 8.14
CA ASN A 560 -0.09 4.56 7.56
C ASN A 560 -0.46 5.77 8.43
N LEU A 561 0.52 6.64 8.66
CA LEU A 561 0.42 7.79 9.55
C LEU A 561 -0.14 9.01 8.82
N TYR A 562 -1.23 9.58 9.35
CA TYR A 562 -2.00 10.66 8.74
C TYR A 562 -1.19 11.96 8.59
N CYS A 563 -0.36 12.30 9.57
CA CYS A 563 0.47 13.52 9.52
C CYS A 563 1.55 13.46 8.41
N PHE A 564 1.69 12.32 7.73
CA PHE A 564 2.47 12.15 6.52
C PHE A 564 1.61 11.96 5.27
N GLU A 565 0.33 12.29 5.22
CA GLU A 565 -0.47 12.30 3.97
C GLU A 565 -0.32 13.65 3.23
N LEU A 566 -0.39 13.70 1.88
CA LEU A 566 -0.13 14.99 1.19
C LEU A 566 -1.28 15.95 1.43
N GLY A 567 -2.50 15.44 1.50
CA GLY A 567 -3.68 16.19 1.92
C GLY A 567 -3.46 16.82 3.31
N ALA A 568 -3.08 16.02 4.30
CA ALA A 568 -2.84 16.51 5.67
C ALA A 568 -1.71 17.55 5.74
N ILE A 569 -0.62 17.35 5.01
CA ILE A 569 0.49 18.32 4.92
C ILE A 569 0.06 19.60 4.20
N GLY A 570 -0.80 19.50 3.18
CA GLY A 570 -1.32 20.62 2.42
C GLY A 570 -2.36 21.45 3.17
N ASP A 571 -3.20 20.79 3.97
CA ASP A 571 -4.25 21.42 4.78
C ASP A 571 -3.65 22.22 5.94
N LEU A 572 -2.52 21.76 6.49
CA LEU A 572 -1.91 22.37 7.66
C LEU A 572 -1.56 23.88 7.48
N PRO A 573 -0.89 24.32 6.39
CA PRO A 573 -0.71 25.74 6.09
C PRO A 573 -2.02 26.54 5.97
N VAL A 574 -3.10 25.93 5.46
CA VAL A 574 -4.42 26.58 5.36
C VAL A 574 -4.97 26.85 6.75
N PHE A 575 -4.88 25.87 7.64
CA PHE A 575 -5.34 26.01 9.01
C PHE A 575 -4.52 27.04 9.80
N LEU A 576 -3.19 27.04 9.63
CA LEU A 576 -2.28 27.96 10.31
C LEU A 576 -2.44 29.43 9.86
N ARG A 577 -3.01 29.67 8.68
CA ARG A 577 -3.28 31.04 8.18
C ARG A 577 -4.47 31.69 8.87
N ASP A 578 -5.45 30.91 9.29
CA ASP A 578 -6.68 31.35 9.95
C ASP A 578 -7.04 30.42 11.12
N PRO A 579 -6.20 30.40 12.18
CA PRO A 579 -6.34 29.42 13.25
C PRO A 579 -7.61 29.59 14.08
N GLU A 580 -8.18 30.80 14.13
CA GLU A 580 -9.47 31.04 14.80
C GLU A 580 -10.61 30.31 14.08
N ARG A 581 -10.64 30.40 12.74
CA ARG A 581 -11.64 29.69 11.92
C ARG A 581 -11.46 28.18 11.94
N TYR A 582 -10.22 27.70 11.99
CA TYR A 582 -9.89 26.27 11.91
C TYR A 582 -9.46 25.67 13.26
N LEU A 583 -9.88 26.27 14.37
CA LEU A 583 -9.46 25.88 15.71
C LEU A 583 -9.73 24.39 16.03
N TYR A 584 -10.91 23.90 15.63
CA TYR A 584 -11.29 22.50 15.81
C TYR A 584 -10.39 21.55 15.01
N GLN A 585 -10.12 21.89 13.75
CA GLN A 585 -9.26 21.12 12.86
C GLN A 585 -7.83 21.08 13.37
N LEU A 586 -7.25 22.21 13.80
CA LEU A 586 -5.92 22.27 14.39
C LEU A 586 -5.84 21.44 15.67
N LYS A 587 -6.86 21.47 16.54
CA LYS A 587 -6.93 20.65 17.74
C LYS A 587 -6.96 19.15 17.40
N CYS A 588 -7.78 18.76 16.43
CA CYS A 588 -7.84 17.37 15.97
C CYS A 588 -6.50 16.92 15.36
N TYR A 589 -5.88 17.78 14.55
CA TYR A 589 -4.57 17.53 13.96
C TYR A 589 -3.50 17.35 15.04
N TYR A 590 -3.45 18.23 16.04
CA TYR A 590 -2.49 18.16 17.15
C TYR A 590 -2.66 16.88 17.98
N ASN A 591 -3.91 16.44 18.21
CA ASN A 591 -4.18 15.19 18.93
C ASN A 591 -3.69 13.97 18.15
N ILE A 592 -3.93 13.92 16.83
CA ILE A 592 -3.42 12.85 15.97
C ILE A 592 -1.88 12.88 15.97
N LEU A 593 -1.30 14.06 15.76
CA LEU A 593 0.14 14.28 15.74
C LEU A 593 0.81 13.80 17.02
N SER A 594 0.24 14.09 18.20
CA SER A 594 0.77 13.62 19.49
C SER A 594 0.77 12.09 19.63
N GLN A 595 -0.22 11.40 19.07
CA GLN A 595 -0.23 9.93 19.05
C GLN A 595 0.80 9.37 18.06
N GLU A 596 0.87 9.94 16.86
CA GLU A 596 1.79 9.49 15.80
C GLU A 596 3.26 9.76 16.16
N ARG A 597 3.55 10.85 16.90
CA ARG A 597 4.88 11.14 17.46
C ARG A 597 5.39 9.98 18.32
N LEU A 598 4.55 9.40 19.18
CA LEU A 598 4.93 8.28 20.04
C LEU A 598 5.21 7.00 19.24
N VAL A 599 4.40 6.73 18.21
CA VAL A 599 4.63 5.59 17.31
C VAL A 599 5.96 5.75 16.58
N MET A 600 6.21 6.92 16.01
CA MET A 600 7.42 7.18 15.25
C MET A 600 8.66 7.17 16.14
N LYS A 601 8.58 7.73 17.36
CA LYS A 601 9.66 7.71 18.34
C LYS A 601 10.11 6.28 18.64
N LYS A 602 9.17 5.36 18.88
CA LYS A 602 9.47 3.95 19.14
C LYS A 602 10.20 3.28 17.97
N LEU A 603 9.72 3.48 16.74
CA LEU A 603 10.33 2.90 15.54
C LEU A 603 11.74 3.45 15.29
N TYR A 604 11.91 4.75 15.48
CA TYR A 604 13.20 5.43 15.44
C TYR A 604 14.16 4.84 16.48
N GLU A 605 13.74 4.68 17.73
CA GLU A 605 14.58 4.11 18.79
C GLU A 605 14.99 2.66 18.48
N GLU A 606 14.06 1.82 18.03
CA GLU A 606 14.34 0.44 17.63
C GLU A 606 15.33 0.37 16.45
N ALA A 607 15.15 1.23 15.44
CA ALA A 607 16.06 1.29 14.29
C ALA A 607 17.45 1.81 14.66
N MET A 608 17.55 2.80 15.55
CA MET A 608 18.83 3.29 16.06
C MET A 608 19.61 2.21 16.80
N VAL A 609 18.94 1.36 17.61
CA VAL A 609 19.59 0.23 18.29
C VAL A 609 20.19 -0.76 17.27
N ALA A 610 19.50 -0.99 16.14
CA ALA A 610 19.99 -1.87 15.08
C ALA A 610 21.26 -1.35 14.38
N THR A 611 21.64 -0.08 14.60
CA THR A 611 22.88 0.52 14.06
C THR A 611 24.08 0.44 15.00
N LEU A 612 23.88 0.06 16.27
CA LEU A 612 24.96 -0.01 17.27
C LEU A 612 26.05 -1.06 16.97
N PRO A 613 25.76 -2.24 16.37
CA PRO A 613 26.80 -3.19 16.02
C PRO A 613 27.82 -2.61 15.03
N THR A 614 29.11 -2.88 15.24
CA THR A 614 30.20 -2.40 14.37
C THR A 614 30.12 -2.92 12.93
N ASP A 615 29.38 -4.00 12.71
CA ASP A 615 29.12 -4.67 11.44
C ASP A 615 27.68 -4.46 10.94
N ALA A 616 26.95 -3.47 11.48
CA ALA A 616 25.59 -3.17 11.05
C ALA A 616 25.51 -3.03 9.51
N SER A 617 24.47 -3.60 8.91
CA SER A 617 24.30 -3.55 7.46
C SER A 617 23.97 -2.12 6.98
N PRO A 618 24.36 -1.73 5.75
CA PRO A 618 23.92 -0.47 5.15
C PRO A 618 22.40 -0.29 5.16
N ALA A 619 21.64 -1.37 5.02
CA ALA A 619 20.17 -1.35 5.08
C ALA A 619 19.65 -0.94 6.46
N CYS A 620 20.28 -1.41 7.54
CA CYS A 620 19.91 -1.02 8.92
C CYS A 620 20.15 0.48 9.15
N ARG A 621 21.31 1.00 8.70
CA ARG A 621 21.62 2.44 8.82
C ARG A 621 20.67 3.31 8.00
N MET A 622 20.34 2.86 6.79
CA MET A 622 19.35 3.54 5.94
C MET A 622 17.98 3.63 6.62
N LYS A 623 17.51 2.53 7.20
CA LYS A 623 16.22 2.50 7.90
C LYS A 623 16.21 3.38 9.16
N ALA A 624 17.35 3.52 9.83
CA ALA A 624 17.49 4.45 10.96
C ALA A 624 17.41 5.92 10.53
N ILE A 625 18.08 6.29 9.43
CA ILE A 625 17.98 7.65 8.85
C ILE A 625 16.54 7.96 8.45
N GLU A 626 15.85 7.01 7.83
CA GLU A 626 14.45 7.15 7.42
C GLU A 626 13.54 7.46 8.63
N TYR A 627 13.53 6.60 9.66
CA TYR A 627 12.69 6.82 10.84
C TYR A 627 13.09 8.06 11.65
N ALA A 628 14.38 8.39 11.69
CA ALA A 628 14.85 9.63 12.32
C ALA A 628 14.31 10.87 11.58
N SER A 629 14.31 10.86 10.24
CA SER A 629 13.74 11.94 9.44
C SER A 629 12.22 12.09 9.65
N GLY A 630 11.50 10.97 9.78
CA GLY A 630 10.08 10.96 10.09
C GLY A 630 9.80 11.53 11.47
N HIS A 631 10.53 11.08 12.49
CA HIS A 631 10.37 11.59 13.84
C HIS A 631 10.62 13.10 13.91
N ALA A 632 11.69 13.59 13.25
CA ALA A 632 11.97 15.01 13.13
C ALA A 632 10.83 15.78 12.45
N GLY A 633 10.24 15.24 11.37
CA GLY A 633 9.11 15.86 10.67
C GLY A 633 7.89 16.06 11.57
N LEU A 634 7.55 15.08 12.42
CA LEU A 634 6.43 15.21 13.35
C LEU A 634 6.73 16.19 14.49
N LEU A 635 7.96 16.22 15.00
CA LEU A 635 8.38 17.21 16.00
C LEU A 635 8.33 18.64 15.45
N VAL A 636 8.73 18.84 14.19
CA VAL A 636 8.61 20.13 13.49
C VAL A 636 7.15 20.58 13.40
N GLN A 637 6.24 19.69 13.00
CA GLN A 637 4.81 20.04 12.96
C GLN A 637 4.26 20.39 14.35
N ALA A 638 4.72 19.71 15.41
CA ALA A 638 4.24 19.98 16.77
C ALA A 638 4.76 21.33 17.28
N ALA A 639 6.05 21.63 17.05
CA ALA A 639 6.67 22.92 17.35
C ALA A 639 6.04 24.09 16.57
N LEU A 640 5.34 23.81 15.46
CA LEU A 640 4.61 24.81 14.69
C LEU A 640 3.17 25.04 15.21
N ILE A 641 2.41 23.95 15.39
CA ILE A 641 0.99 24.00 15.77
C ILE A 641 0.81 24.40 17.24
N GLY A 642 1.67 23.88 18.11
CA GLY A 642 1.59 24.09 19.55
C GLY A 642 1.55 25.56 19.95
N PRO A 643 2.54 26.39 19.56
CA PRO A 643 2.52 27.84 19.82
C PRO A 643 1.31 28.55 19.20
N THR A 644 0.77 28.03 18.09
CA THR A 644 -0.39 28.60 17.41
C THR A 644 -1.69 28.32 18.17
N LEU A 645 -1.80 27.14 18.80
CA LEU A 645 -2.95 26.75 19.62
C LEU A 645 -2.89 27.28 21.05
N LYS A 646 -1.69 27.53 21.59
CA LYS A 646 -1.46 27.99 22.97
C LYS A 646 -2.36 29.15 23.40
N PRO A 647 -2.53 30.25 22.61
CA PRO A 647 -3.30 31.39 23.09
C PRO A 647 -4.82 31.14 23.13
N PHE A 648 -5.33 30.09 22.47
CA PHE A 648 -6.75 29.67 22.60
C PHE A 648 -7.03 28.93 23.91
N GLY A 649 -6.01 28.58 24.70
CA GLY A 649 -6.17 27.85 25.96
C GLY A 649 -6.68 26.41 25.79
N VAL A 650 -6.57 25.85 24.58
CA VAL A 650 -7.09 24.49 24.26
C VAL A 650 -6.09 23.36 24.55
N LEU A 651 -4.86 23.71 24.93
CA LEU A 651 -3.78 22.79 25.28
C LEU A 651 -3.35 23.03 26.75
N PRO A 652 -3.98 22.37 27.74
CA PRO A 652 -3.78 22.65 29.16
C PRO A 652 -2.34 22.38 29.64
N ASP A 653 -1.65 21.41 29.04
CA ASP A 653 -0.28 20.99 29.42
C ASP A 653 0.78 21.34 28.35
N TYR A 654 0.51 22.35 27.52
CA TYR A 654 1.38 22.69 26.38
C TYR A 654 2.83 22.95 26.77
N THR A 655 3.09 23.65 27.88
CA THR A 655 4.46 23.95 28.32
C THR A 655 5.27 22.67 28.54
N GLN A 656 4.69 21.67 29.22
CA GLN A 656 5.33 20.39 29.47
C GLN A 656 5.56 19.63 28.16
N ASP A 657 4.56 19.56 27.27
CA ASP A 657 4.70 18.92 25.95
C ASP A 657 5.76 19.62 25.09
N SER A 658 5.89 20.96 25.17
CA SER A 658 6.92 21.71 24.45
C SER A 658 8.34 21.42 24.97
N HIS A 659 8.50 21.15 26.27
CA HIS A 659 9.76 20.70 26.85
C HIS A 659 10.11 19.29 26.40
N GLU A 660 9.13 18.39 26.35
CA GLU A 660 9.33 17.02 25.83
C GLU A 660 9.72 17.01 24.34
N ILE A 661 9.11 17.88 23.53
CA ILE A 661 9.52 18.10 22.13
C ILE A 661 10.98 18.58 22.05
N CYS A 662 11.38 19.49 22.95
CA CYS A 662 12.76 19.99 23.01
C CYS A 662 13.76 18.88 23.36
N ASP A 663 13.45 18.09 24.39
CA ASP A 663 14.29 16.98 24.83
C ASP A 663 14.47 15.92 23.74
N ASP A 664 13.38 15.58 23.03
CA ASP A 664 13.41 14.64 21.91
C ASP A 664 14.20 15.18 20.72
N ALA A 665 14.08 16.49 20.42
CA ALA A 665 14.84 17.13 19.36
C ALA A 665 16.35 17.13 19.64
N ILE A 666 16.77 17.45 20.87
CA ILE A 666 18.17 17.41 21.29
C ILE A 666 18.72 15.98 21.23
N LEU A 667 17.97 15.00 21.74
CA LEU A 667 18.38 13.60 21.72
C LEU A 667 18.54 13.08 20.27
N LEU A 668 17.60 13.42 19.40
CA LEU A 668 17.66 13.08 17.98
C LEU A 668 18.87 13.71 17.31
N ALA A 669 19.13 15.00 17.57
CA ALA A 669 20.25 15.71 16.98
C ALA A 669 21.61 15.11 17.36
N HIS A 670 21.78 14.68 18.62
CA HIS A 670 22.99 13.97 19.05
C HIS A 670 23.14 12.60 18.37
N ARG A 671 22.06 11.82 18.30
CA ARG A 671 22.08 10.48 17.70
C ARG A 671 22.34 10.50 16.19
N CYS A 672 21.91 11.55 15.49
CA CYS A 672 22.10 11.69 14.06
C CYS A 672 23.47 12.28 13.67
N GLN A 673 24.34 12.63 14.63
CA GLN A 673 25.66 13.21 14.30
C GLN A 673 26.50 12.29 13.40
N THR A 674 26.35 10.97 13.53
CA THR A 674 27.05 9.98 12.71
C THR A 674 26.58 9.94 11.25
N PHE A 675 25.39 10.47 10.95
CA PHE A 675 24.80 10.50 9.62
C PHE A 675 25.06 11.83 8.87
N ARG A 676 25.78 12.77 9.50
CA ARG A 676 26.15 14.06 8.91
C ARG A 676 27.11 13.90 7.73
N PRO A 677 27.00 14.72 6.66
CA PRO A 677 26.12 15.88 6.56
C PRO A 677 24.74 15.59 5.93
N CYS A 678 24.62 14.69 4.94
CA CYS A 678 23.37 14.56 4.16
C CYS A 678 22.33 13.65 4.81
N GLY A 679 22.74 12.62 5.56
CA GLY A 679 21.83 11.73 6.27
C GLY A 679 21.17 12.37 7.51
N ALA A 680 21.61 13.57 7.89
CA ALA A 680 21.06 14.34 9.01
C ALA A 680 20.69 15.79 8.61
N SER A 681 20.53 16.08 7.32
CA SER A 681 20.31 17.45 6.82
C SER A 681 18.96 18.06 7.22
N TYR A 682 18.03 17.25 7.76
CA TYR A 682 16.74 17.71 8.29
C TYR A 682 16.85 18.23 9.74
N VAL A 683 17.90 17.88 10.47
CA VAL A 683 18.09 18.25 11.89
C VAL A 683 18.17 19.77 12.11
N PRO A 684 18.87 20.56 11.29
CA PRO A 684 18.90 22.01 11.46
C PRO A 684 17.50 22.66 11.43
N GLU A 685 16.59 22.20 10.58
CA GLU A 685 15.23 22.76 10.52
C GLU A 685 14.43 22.45 11.78
N LEU A 686 14.59 21.23 12.30
CA LEU A 686 14.04 20.83 13.60
C LEU A 686 14.54 21.74 14.72
N LEU A 687 15.86 21.90 14.85
CA LEU A 687 16.46 22.71 15.93
C LEU A 687 16.00 24.16 15.87
N LYS A 688 15.98 24.76 14.68
CA LYS A 688 15.54 26.16 14.49
C LYS A 688 14.09 26.37 14.91
N LEU A 689 13.19 25.46 14.52
CA LEU A 689 11.77 25.62 14.80
C LEU A 689 11.44 25.32 16.27
N VAL A 690 12.07 24.31 16.86
CA VAL A 690 11.92 24.01 18.29
C VAL A 690 12.41 25.19 19.12
N TRP A 691 13.60 25.74 18.82
CA TRP A 691 14.10 26.96 19.46
C TRP A 691 13.12 28.13 19.31
N ALA A 692 12.52 28.30 18.12
CA ALA A 692 11.53 29.36 17.90
C ALA A 692 10.22 29.15 18.68
N SER A 693 9.81 27.90 18.93
CA SER A 693 8.55 27.55 19.58
C SER A 693 8.55 27.72 21.11
N LEU A 694 9.72 27.82 21.73
CA LEU A 694 9.90 27.85 23.19
C LEU A 694 9.90 29.29 23.72
N ASP A 695 8.76 29.71 24.28
CA ASP A 695 8.60 31.06 24.84
C ASP A 695 9.45 31.31 26.09
N ASP A 696 9.74 30.26 26.85
CA ASP A 696 10.42 30.33 28.15
C ASP A 696 11.94 30.09 28.06
N GLY A 697 12.46 29.82 26.86
CA GLY A 697 13.88 29.62 26.63
C GLY A 697 14.42 28.26 27.06
N TYR A 698 13.55 27.26 27.30
CA TYR A 698 13.96 25.94 27.79
C TYR A 698 15.09 25.31 26.94
N ARG A 699 16.27 25.11 27.55
CA ARG A 699 17.48 24.54 26.92
C ARG A 699 17.97 25.24 25.64
N HIS A 700 17.69 26.54 25.45
CA HIS A 700 18.17 27.30 24.29
C HIS A 700 19.68 27.22 24.06
N GLU A 701 20.49 27.29 25.13
CA GLU A 701 21.96 27.21 25.03
C GLU A 701 22.43 25.93 24.32
N GLU A 702 21.77 24.81 24.59
CA GLU A 702 22.11 23.51 24.01
C GLU A 702 21.64 23.38 22.56
N LEU A 703 20.44 23.88 22.24
CA LEU A 703 19.95 23.98 20.88
C LEU A 703 20.85 24.87 20.02
N GLU A 704 21.31 26.00 20.55
CA GLU A 704 22.26 26.92 19.90
C GLU A 704 23.60 26.25 19.61
N LYS A 705 24.15 25.53 20.59
CA LYS A 705 25.38 24.76 20.39
C LYS A 705 25.23 23.69 19.31
N LEU A 706 24.13 22.93 19.32
CA LEU A 706 23.85 21.93 18.29
C LEU A 706 23.67 22.58 16.91
N MET A 707 23.00 23.74 16.82
CA MET A 707 22.89 24.49 15.58
C MET A 707 24.26 24.90 15.03
N ASP A 708 25.16 25.37 15.89
CA ASP A 708 26.53 25.72 15.50
C ASP A 708 27.31 24.49 15.02
N GLU A 709 27.21 23.36 15.74
CA GLU A 709 27.83 22.10 15.35
C GLU A 709 27.36 21.64 13.96
N TYR A 710 26.05 21.68 13.69
CA TYR A 710 25.50 21.32 12.38
C TYR A 710 25.79 22.36 11.29
N ALA A 711 25.97 23.63 11.64
CA ALA A 711 26.36 24.68 10.69
C ALA A 711 27.77 24.46 10.10
N GLU A 712 28.64 23.69 10.77
CA GLU A 712 29.96 23.30 10.24
C GLU A 712 29.86 22.50 8.93
N ASP A 713 28.74 21.79 8.71
CA ASP A 713 28.52 20.99 7.49
C ASP A 713 28.23 21.88 6.28
N VAL A 714 27.80 23.12 6.50
CA VAL A 714 27.20 23.98 5.50
C VAL A 714 27.77 25.39 5.58
N GLN A 715 28.72 25.68 4.67
CA GLN A 715 29.40 26.97 4.66
C GLN A 715 28.43 28.15 4.46
N GLY A 716 28.45 29.09 5.40
CA GLY A 716 27.62 30.30 5.39
C GLY A 716 26.23 30.14 6.02
N ALA A 717 25.94 28.98 6.63
CA ALA A 717 24.73 28.79 7.43
C ALA A 717 24.75 29.69 8.67
N SER A 718 23.60 30.27 8.99
CA SER A 718 23.39 31.05 10.22
C SER A 718 22.06 30.64 10.84
N TYR A 719 22.02 29.40 11.35
CA TYR A 719 20.78 28.78 11.79
C TYR A 719 20.12 29.51 12.95
N LEU A 720 20.88 30.07 13.90
CA LEU A 720 20.31 30.87 14.98
C LEU A 720 19.62 32.16 14.46
N GLU A 721 20.19 32.84 13.48
CA GLU A 721 19.54 34.03 12.91
C GLU A 721 18.26 33.66 12.13
N GLU A 722 18.24 32.50 11.50
CA GLU A 722 17.03 31.93 10.89
C GLU A 722 15.97 31.57 11.94
N ALA A 723 16.36 30.94 13.06
CA ALA A 723 15.46 30.62 14.17
C ALA A 723 14.83 31.89 14.78
N LYS A 724 15.62 32.96 14.97
CA LYS A 724 15.12 34.27 15.40
C LYS A 724 14.09 34.87 14.43
N ILE A 725 14.27 34.65 13.12
CA ILE A 725 13.28 35.09 12.11
C ILE A 725 11.99 34.27 12.25
N MET A 726 12.09 32.95 12.45
CA MET A 726 10.93 32.08 12.68
C MET A 726 10.17 32.48 13.96
N ARG A 727 10.89 32.77 15.04
CA ARG A 727 10.31 33.23 16.31
C ARG A 727 9.47 34.49 16.12
N LYS A 728 10.06 35.53 15.50
CA LYS A 728 9.34 36.78 15.20
C LYS A 728 8.08 36.55 14.37
N ARG A 729 8.06 35.51 13.53
CA ARG A 729 6.88 35.15 12.74
C ARG A 729 5.80 34.53 13.60
N LEU A 730 6.14 33.56 14.45
CA LEU A 730 5.21 32.97 15.42
C LEU A 730 4.60 34.07 16.31
N ASP A 731 5.42 35.00 16.78
CA ASP A 731 4.95 36.17 17.54
C ASP A 731 4.02 37.08 16.69
N SER A 732 4.31 37.24 15.38
CA SER A 732 3.51 38.07 14.46
C SER A 732 2.21 37.43 13.95
N ILE A 733 2.00 36.12 14.18
CA ILE A 733 0.69 35.48 14.02
C ILE A 733 -0.31 36.05 15.06
N GLY A 734 0.17 36.93 15.96
CA GLY A 734 -0.55 37.94 16.76
C GLY A 734 -1.90 38.44 16.22
N TRP A 735 -2.94 37.65 16.46
CA TRP A 735 -4.16 37.97 17.21
C TRP A 735 -4.54 39.46 17.33
N SER A 736 -5.76 39.78 16.88
CA SER A 736 -6.49 40.93 17.41
C SER A 736 -7.04 40.58 18.80
N ASP A 737 -6.87 41.48 19.78
CA ASP A 737 -7.51 41.41 21.10
C ASP A 737 -9.06 41.38 21.07
N GLN A 738 -9.66 41.40 19.88
CA GLN A 738 -11.08 41.21 19.67
C GLN A 738 -11.33 39.74 19.30
N GLN A 739 -11.81 38.94 20.25
CA GLN A 739 -12.43 37.65 19.98
C GLN A 739 -13.72 37.90 19.15
N ARG A 740 -13.60 38.06 17.84
CA ARG A 740 -14.72 38.47 16.98
C ARG A 740 -15.87 37.48 16.96
N PHE A 741 -15.62 36.20 17.29
CA PHE A 741 -16.65 35.18 17.38
C PHE A 741 -17.25 34.98 18.78
N LEU A 742 -16.68 35.57 19.82
CA LEU A 742 -17.22 35.49 21.19
C LEU A 742 -17.89 36.79 21.64
N GLU A 743 -17.56 37.93 21.02
CA GLU A 743 -18.16 39.23 21.31
C GLU A 743 -18.89 39.79 20.08
N GLY A 744 -20.17 39.44 19.91
CA GLY A 744 -20.95 39.88 18.76
C GLY A 744 -22.41 39.46 18.76
N ARG A 745 -23.11 39.57 19.90
CA ARG A 745 -24.57 39.75 19.90
C ARG A 745 -24.86 41.22 20.16
N ASP A 746 -25.03 41.97 19.08
CA ASP A 746 -26.00 43.07 19.08
C ASP A 746 -27.17 42.64 18.19
N GLU A 747 -28.36 42.94 18.67
CA GLU A 747 -29.64 42.42 18.23
C GLU A 747 -29.98 42.83 16.78
N GLY A 748 -30.34 41.84 15.95
CA GLY A 748 -31.14 42.07 14.73
C GLY A 748 -30.47 41.65 13.42
N LEU A 749 -30.51 40.35 13.09
CA LEU A 749 -30.57 39.81 11.72
C LEU A 749 -30.86 38.29 11.79
N GLU A 750 -31.95 37.86 11.15
CA GLU A 750 -32.46 36.47 11.14
C GLU A 750 -31.67 35.53 10.22
N THR A 751 -30.43 35.18 10.57
CA THR A 751 -29.74 34.03 9.97
C THR A 751 -28.95 33.25 11.02
N PRO A 752 -29.19 31.93 11.20
CA PRO A 752 -28.40 31.13 12.14
C PRO A 752 -26.98 30.92 11.58
N PRO A 753 -25.93 30.92 12.43
CA PRO A 753 -24.58 30.57 12.00
C PRO A 753 -24.51 29.10 11.57
N PRO A 754 -23.58 28.72 10.68
CA PRO A 754 -23.31 27.32 10.39
C PRO A 754 -22.89 26.64 11.70
N CYS A 755 -23.69 25.65 12.10
CA CYS A 755 -23.56 24.92 13.34
C CYS A 755 -22.13 24.36 13.49
N VAL A 756 -21.36 24.89 14.45
CA VAL A 756 -20.22 24.18 15.03
C VAL A 756 -20.84 23.16 15.97
N ILE A 757 -20.97 21.92 15.52
CA ILE A 757 -21.39 20.81 16.36
C ILE A 757 -20.21 20.49 17.28
N LEU A 758 -20.40 20.74 18.58
CA LEU A 758 -19.52 20.36 19.69
C LEU A 758 -19.56 18.85 19.95
#